data_AF-A0A9Q0U954-F1
#
_entry.id   AF-A0A9Q0U954-F1
#
_cell.length_a   1.000
_cell.length_b   1.000
_cell.length_c   1.000
_cell.angle_alpha   90.00
_cell.angle_beta   90.00
_cell.angle_gamma   90.00
#
_symmetry.space_group_name_H-M   'P 1'
#
loop_
_entity.id
_entity.type
_entity.pdbx_description
1 polymer ?
#
loop_
_entity_poly.entity_id
_entity_poly.type
_entity_poly.pdbx_seq_one_letter_code
_entity_poly.pdbx_strand_id
1 'polypeptide(L)'
;MGIFELGTRMEISVVIVYAAFAILLVAWLLIDIFKRRRGGGDLRCRELEAVKQFTVLFTAFTALSNVIISILYLGFGFYEYWERRIVTSKSVSLSLTWILATLVACYSKNITHRKDNRLPLVIILWWVFHCIFDSLSVSIHLITRFRSIELPYPWPEANIADFASLPLSVLLCFNAVTFSRSTKTHVDLETPLLQEKNESLFKDSTYYRNAGFWSKLTFQWLNPLFSRGRKEKLELSHVPSVPASETAKYASSLLEDSFGKNKNETLNLPKAIAYAVWKSLTINGVFAGVNTIASYTGPLLITNFVNFLSENHDDSGYLQGLVLAFIFFFSKTVESLTQRQWYFGAQRIGIRVRAALSVMVYKKSLSVKFARSSNGKIINLINVDKPGCRPLNCCPLFHNSGDGEQHSLGQQSKKGSTPGSWKLKTRESEQLQRLSKGMRVLKLYSWEPTFLKKLLQLRETERNWLRKYLYTSSAITFLFWASPTLVSVVTFGVCVLLKKPLTTGAVLSALATFRILQEPIYNLPELISMIAQTKVSIDRIQNFLREDDQKKQIPCQTSQASDITIEMKIGEYAWETTDQNSRKPTIKITKNMKIMKGYKVAVCGSVGSGKSSLLCSILGEIPRISGAGVKVHGTKAYVPQSAWIQTGTVRDNVLFGKDMSKEMYEDVLEGCALNQDIEIWADGDLTVVGERGMNLSGGQKQRIQLARAVYSNSDVYILDDPFSAVDAHTGTHLFKKCLMQLLSQKTVIYATHQLEFLDAADLVLVMKDGVIVQSGEYKDLIADPTGELVRQMAAHIISLDQVNPPQEDNPIARETSQLNQIEVTEEKLEGPSGTGRFSGKTQEEVSETGRAYYISTARELARMVGIRKAPILHHFSESITGAATIRCFNQEERFLMRSLNIIDDYSRIVFHNSGTMEWLCIRINFLFNCGFFLVLIILINLPKSTIDPSELLLSHIFYEKLCTPICNQKYLKLNK
;
A
#
# COMPACT_ATOMS: atom_id res chain seq x y z
N MET A 1 42.05 -57.34 -15.19
CA MET A 1 41.02 -57.97 -16.06
C MET A 1 39.59 -57.63 -15.63
N GLY A 2 39.20 -57.81 -14.35
CA GLY A 2 37.83 -57.47 -13.88
C GLY A 2 37.42 -55.98 -13.94
N ILE A 3 38.39 -55.05 -13.99
CA ILE A 3 38.16 -53.61 -14.15
C ILE A 3 37.82 -53.23 -15.61
N PHE A 4 38.24 -54.02 -16.60
CA PHE A 4 37.86 -53.79 -18.00
C PHE A 4 36.47 -54.36 -18.32
N GLU A 5 36.06 -55.42 -17.61
CA GLU A 5 34.75 -56.07 -17.78
C GLU A 5 33.57 -55.28 -17.20
N LEU A 6 33.72 -54.61 -16.05
CA LEU A 6 32.61 -53.84 -15.49
C LEU A 6 32.38 -52.50 -16.25
N GLY A 7 33.41 -51.92 -16.90
CA GLY A 7 33.32 -50.66 -17.64
C GLY A 7 32.61 -50.85 -18.98
N THR A 8 32.95 -51.94 -19.66
CA THR A 8 32.21 -52.44 -20.82
C THR A 8 30.76 -52.83 -20.46
N ARG A 9 30.51 -53.42 -19.28
CA ARG A 9 29.14 -53.67 -18.79
C ARG A 9 28.33 -52.39 -18.55
N MET A 10 28.96 -51.31 -18.07
CA MET A 10 28.25 -50.05 -17.84
C MET A 10 27.92 -49.31 -19.13
N GLU A 11 28.82 -49.29 -20.12
CA GLU A 11 28.52 -48.76 -21.46
C GLU A 11 27.37 -49.54 -22.13
N ILE A 12 27.38 -50.87 -22.03
CA ILE A 12 26.28 -51.71 -22.52
C ILE A 12 24.97 -51.38 -21.80
N SER A 13 25.00 -51.15 -20.48
CA SER A 13 23.80 -50.79 -19.71
C SER A 13 23.20 -49.44 -20.13
N VAL A 14 24.03 -48.43 -20.42
CA VAL A 14 23.58 -47.11 -20.88
C VAL A 14 23.00 -47.18 -22.28
N VAL A 15 23.61 -47.95 -23.18
CA VAL A 15 23.09 -48.21 -24.53
C VAL A 15 21.72 -48.91 -24.49
N ILE A 16 21.52 -49.85 -23.57
CA ILE A 16 20.22 -50.52 -23.36
C ILE A 16 19.14 -49.52 -22.92
N VAL A 17 19.48 -48.59 -22.02
CA VAL A 17 18.52 -47.56 -21.56
C VAL A 17 18.13 -46.62 -22.70
N TYR A 18 19.07 -46.19 -23.53
CA TYR A 18 18.76 -45.36 -24.70
C TYR A 18 17.91 -46.13 -25.73
N ALA A 19 18.23 -47.39 -26.00
CA ALA A 19 17.42 -48.24 -26.87
C ALA A 19 15.99 -48.43 -26.33
N ALA A 20 15.80 -48.57 -25.02
CA ALA A 20 14.49 -48.68 -24.40
C ALA A 20 13.65 -47.40 -24.58
N PHE A 21 14.25 -46.21 -24.41
CA PHE A 21 13.57 -44.94 -24.68
C PHE A 21 13.23 -44.76 -26.16
N ALA A 22 14.10 -45.20 -27.08
CA ALA A 22 13.78 -45.21 -28.51
C ALA A 22 12.54 -46.06 -28.79
N ILE A 23 12.47 -47.28 -28.25
CA ILE A 23 11.33 -48.19 -28.43
C ILE A 23 10.05 -47.58 -27.84
N LEU A 24 10.11 -46.95 -26.66
CA LEU A 24 8.96 -46.30 -26.03
C LEU A 24 8.43 -45.11 -26.85
N LEU A 25 9.32 -44.32 -27.47
CA LEU A 25 8.94 -43.21 -28.34
C LEU A 25 8.28 -43.72 -29.64
N VAL A 26 8.80 -44.79 -30.25
CA VAL A 26 8.17 -45.43 -31.42
C VAL A 26 6.80 -46.02 -31.05
N ALA A 27 6.72 -46.76 -29.94
CA ALA A 27 5.47 -47.37 -29.49
C ALA A 27 4.39 -46.31 -29.21
N TRP A 28 4.76 -45.21 -28.55
CA TRP A 28 3.83 -44.10 -28.34
C TRP A 28 3.33 -43.49 -29.65
N LEU A 29 4.24 -43.23 -30.60
CA LEU A 29 3.89 -42.67 -31.90
C LEU A 29 2.93 -43.59 -32.67
N LEU A 30 3.18 -44.90 -32.67
CA LEU A 30 2.30 -45.88 -33.31
C LEU A 30 0.93 -45.97 -32.61
N ILE A 31 0.89 -46.02 -31.28
CA ILE A 31 -0.36 -46.08 -30.51
C ILE A 31 -1.23 -44.84 -30.77
N ASP A 32 -0.64 -43.64 -30.83
CA ASP A 32 -1.42 -42.41 -31.11
C ASP A 32 -1.96 -42.38 -32.55
N ILE A 33 -1.15 -42.81 -33.53
CA ILE A 33 -1.58 -42.94 -34.93
C ILE A 33 -2.74 -43.94 -35.07
N PHE A 34 -2.67 -45.09 -34.38
CA PHE A 34 -3.73 -46.10 -34.39
C PHE A 34 -5.00 -45.65 -33.64
N LYS A 35 -4.85 -44.96 -32.50
CA LYS A 35 -5.99 -44.42 -31.73
C LYS A 35 -6.77 -43.38 -32.52
N ARG A 36 -6.09 -42.57 -33.34
CA ARG A 36 -6.73 -41.59 -34.25
C ARG A 36 -7.43 -42.22 -35.44
N ARG A 37 -6.93 -43.34 -35.98
CA ARG A 37 -7.65 -44.10 -37.03
C ARG A 37 -9.00 -44.64 -36.55
N ARG A 38 -9.19 -44.83 -35.24
CA ARG A 38 -10.46 -45.27 -34.62
C ARG A 38 -11.38 -44.14 -34.13
N GLY A 39 -10.86 -42.93 -33.90
CA GLY A 39 -11.62 -41.81 -33.35
C GLY A 39 -12.01 -40.78 -34.41
N GLY A 40 -13.00 -41.08 -35.25
CA GLY A 40 -13.64 -40.11 -36.11
C GLY A 40 -14.83 -39.44 -35.39
N GLY A 41 -14.75 -38.13 -35.14
CA GLY A 41 -15.87 -37.35 -34.59
C GLY A 41 -15.51 -35.90 -34.21
N ASP A 42 -16.26 -34.95 -34.77
CA ASP A 42 -16.23 -33.49 -34.59
C ASP A 42 -16.38 -33.04 -33.11
N LEU A 43 -15.88 -31.88 -32.66
CA LEU A 43 -16.57 -30.58 -32.78
C LEU A 43 -15.61 -29.37 -32.71
N ARG A 44 -16.04 -28.24 -33.25
CA ARG A 44 -15.40 -26.91 -33.21
C ARG A 44 -15.42 -26.32 -31.78
N CYS A 45 -14.30 -25.74 -31.34
CA CYS A 45 -14.27 -24.75 -30.26
C CYS A 45 -13.59 -23.46 -30.76
N ARG A 46 -14.28 -22.34 -30.56
CA ARG A 46 -13.83 -20.98 -30.86
C ARG A 46 -13.26 -20.37 -29.57
N GLU A 47 -12.28 -19.47 -29.76
CA GLU A 47 -11.74 -18.48 -28.79
C GLU A 47 -10.69 -18.89 -27.73
N LEU A 48 -9.45 -18.43 -27.92
CA LEU A 48 -8.69 -17.52 -27.02
C LEU A 48 -7.34 -17.15 -27.70
N GLU A 49 -7.29 -16.03 -28.43
CA GLU A 49 -6.16 -15.71 -29.32
C GLU A 49 -4.88 -15.23 -28.61
N ALA A 50 -4.96 -14.71 -27.39
CA ALA A 50 -3.80 -14.12 -26.70
C ALA A 50 -2.86 -15.16 -26.04
N VAL A 51 -3.35 -16.35 -25.68
CA VAL A 51 -2.53 -17.45 -25.14
C VAL A 51 -1.84 -18.22 -26.27
N LYS A 52 -2.46 -18.27 -27.46
CA LYS A 52 -1.92 -18.97 -28.63
C LYS A 52 -0.57 -18.41 -29.08
N GLN A 53 -0.34 -17.09 -29.04
CA GLN A 53 0.96 -16.53 -29.46
C GLN A 53 2.12 -16.99 -28.57
N PHE A 54 1.94 -17.02 -27.25
CA PHE A 54 2.98 -17.49 -26.33
C PHE A 54 3.20 -19.00 -26.45
N THR A 55 2.14 -19.80 -26.59
CA THR A 55 2.23 -21.25 -26.80
C THR A 55 2.82 -21.62 -28.16
N VAL A 56 2.57 -20.83 -29.21
CA VAL A 56 3.14 -21.05 -30.56
C VAL A 56 4.62 -20.71 -30.58
N LEU A 57 5.04 -19.59 -29.96
CA LEU A 57 6.47 -19.28 -29.80
C LEU A 57 7.18 -20.34 -28.94
N PHE A 58 6.53 -20.80 -27.86
CA PHE A 58 7.06 -21.82 -26.96
C PHE A 58 7.21 -23.21 -27.63
N THR A 59 6.20 -23.64 -28.40
CA THR A 59 6.27 -24.90 -29.17
C THR A 59 7.24 -24.80 -30.36
N ALA A 60 7.41 -23.62 -30.94
CA ALA A 60 8.42 -23.38 -31.96
C ALA A 60 9.84 -23.46 -31.36
N PHE A 61 10.06 -22.86 -30.20
CA PHE A 61 11.35 -22.85 -29.52
C PHE A 61 11.75 -24.24 -29.02
N THR A 62 10.82 -24.99 -28.41
CA THR A 62 11.07 -26.39 -28.00
C THR A 62 11.39 -27.28 -29.19
N ALA A 63 10.69 -27.15 -30.32
CA ALA A 63 11.02 -27.89 -31.54
C ALA A 63 12.42 -27.51 -32.08
N LEU A 64 12.75 -26.22 -32.09
CA LEU A 64 14.06 -25.72 -32.53
C LEU A 64 15.19 -26.27 -31.66
N SER A 65 15.04 -26.25 -30.33
CA SER A 65 16.05 -26.78 -29.40
C SER A 65 16.26 -28.29 -29.60
N ASN A 66 15.21 -29.07 -29.81
CA ASN A 66 15.35 -30.52 -30.09
C ASN A 66 16.12 -30.76 -31.41
N VAL A 67 15.85 -29.96 -32.45
CA VAL A 67 16.54 -30.07 -33.75
C VAL A 67 18.02 -29.73 -33.61
N ILE A 68 18.35 -28.66 -32.88
CA ILE A 68 19.75 -28.26 -32.64
C ILE A 68 20.50 -29.37 -31.89
N ILE A 69 19.93 -29.93 -30.82
CA ILE A 69 20.58 -31.02 -30.06
C ILE A 69 20.79 -32.26 -30.94
N SER A 70 19.83 -32.60 -31.80
CA SER A 70 19.96 -33.74 -32.72
C SER A 70 21.07 -33.54 -33.76
N ILE A 71 21.22 -32.32 -34.28
CA ILE A 71 22.30 -31.96 -35.21
C ILE A 71 23.66 -32.03 -34.51
N LEU A 72 23.76 -31.56 -33.25
CA LEU A 72 25.00 -31.62 -32.48
C LEU A 72 25.47 -33.07 -32.28
N TYR A 73 24.58 -33.98 -31.87
CA TYR A 73 24.94 -35.39 -31.69
C TYR A 73 25.19 -36.13 -33.00
N LEU A 74 24.50 -35.78 -34.09
CA LEU A 74 24.78 -36.36 -35.41
C LEU A 74 26.13 -35.86 -35.98
N GLY A 75 26.43 -34.57 -35.81
CA GLY A 75 27.71 -33.98 -36.19
C GLY A 75 28.89 -34.55 -35.40
N PHE A 76 28.71 -34.79 -34.10
CA PHE A 76 29.70 -35.46 -33.26
C PHE A 76 29.95 -36.90 -33.71
N GLY A 77 28.90 -37.67 -34.04
CA GLY A 77 29.06 -39.03 -34.58
C GLY A 77 29.80 -39.06 -35.92
N PHE A 78 29.58 -38.05 -36.79
CA PHE A 78 30.31 -37.93 -38.05
C PHE A 78 31.77 -37.52 -37.85
N TYR A 79 32.04 -36.61 -36.91
CA TYR A 79 33.39 -36.24 -36.50
C TYR A 79 34.17 -37.45 -35.96
N GLU A 80 33.55 -38.26 -35.09
CA GLU A 80 34.13 -39.48 -34.54
C GLU A 80 34.46 -40.50 -35.64
N TYR A 81 33.58 -40.66 -36.64
CA TYR A 81 33.82 -41.49 -37.81
C TYR A 81 34.98 -40.97 -38.68
N TRP A 82 35.05 -39.66 -38.89
CA TRP A 82 36.06 -39.01 -39.74
C TRP A 82 37.45 -39.07 -39.13
N GLU A 83 37.55 -38.82 -37.81
CA GLU A 83 38.83 -38.74 -37.10
C GLU A 83 39.34 -40.12 -36.66
N ARG A 84 38.45 -41.01 -36.16
CA ARG A 84 38.86 -42.29 -35.53
C ARG A 84 38.55 -43.54 -36.34
N ARG A 85 37.87 -43.44 -37.49
CA ARG A 85 37.41 -44.56 -38.36
C ARG A 85 36.55 -45.62 -37.65
N ILE A 86 36.17 -45.40 -36.39
CA ILE A 86 35.38 -46.29 -35.54
C ILE A 86 34.24 -45.46 -34.96
N VAL A 87 33.01 -45.95 -35.04
CA VAL A 87 31.85 -45.30 -34.42
C VAL A 87 31.48 -46.07 -33.17
N THR A 88 31.49 -45.41 -32.01
CA THR A 88 31.03 -46.04 -30.76
C THR A 88 29.52 -46.30 -30.78
N SER A 89 29.10 -47.45 -30.26
CA SER A 89 27.69 -47.86 -30.19
C SER A 89 26.83 -46.86 -29.38
N LYS A 90 27.44 -46.20 -28.38
CA LYS A 90 26.84 -45.11 -27.58
C LYS A 90 26.44 -43.93 -28.46
N SER A 91 27.35 -43.39 -29.28
CA SER A 91 27.09 -42.25 -30.16
C SER A 91 25.94 -42.55 -31.13
N VAL A 92 25.91 -43.74 -31.74
CA VAL A 92 24.82 -44.15 -32.66
C VAL A 92 23.46 -44.20 -31.95
N SER A 93 23.40 -44.81 -30.76
CA SER A 93 22.14 -44.93 -29.99
C SER A 93 21.59 -43.57 -29.53
N LEU A 94 22.48 -42.63 -29.23
CA LEU A 94 22.13 -41.29 -28.77
C LEU A 94 21.65 -40.39 -29.91
N SER A 95 22.33 -40.43 -31.06
CA SER A 95 21.87 -39.73 -32.26
C SER A 95 20.49 -40.25 -32.72
N LEU A 96 20.27 -41.56 -32.67
CA LEU A 96 19.00 -42.18 -33.06
C LEU A 96 17.83 -41.78 -32.14
N THR A 97 18.05 -41.76 -30.82
CA THR A 97 17.03 -41.35 -29.84
C THR A 97 16.65 -39.88 -29.95
N TRP A 98 17.62 -38.99 -30.20
CA TRP A 98 17.36 -37.56 -30.42
C TRP A 98 16.66 -37.25 -31.74
N ILE A 99 17.00 -37.96 -32.83
CA ILE A 99 16.26 -37.90 -34.10
C ILE A 99 14.80 -38.35 -33.90
N LEU A 100 14.57 -39.37 -33.07
CA LEU A 100 13.21 -39.82 -32.79
C LEU A 100 12.45 -38.84 -31.88
N ALA A 101 13.11 -38.25 -30.89
CA ALA A 101 12.54 -37.22 -30.02
C ALA A 101 12.17 -35.95 -30.81
N THR A 102 12.99 -35.55 -31.80
CA THR A 102 12.66 -34.44 -32.71
C THR A 102 11.45 -34.75 -33.58
N LEU A 103 11.37 -35.96 -34.13
CA LEU A 103 10.20 -36.39 -34.92
C LEU A 103 8.93 -36.35 -34.07
N VAL A 104 8.96 -36.83 -32.83
CA VAL A 104 7.82 -36.78 -31.90
C VAL A 104 7.48 -35.34 -31.49
N ALA A 105 8.48 -34.49 -31.23
CA ALA A 105 8.27 -33.08 -30.90
C ALA A 105 7.66 -32.30 -32.08
N CYS A 106 8.16 -32.46 -33.30
CA CYS A 106 7.61 -31.86 -34.51
C CYS A 106 6.20 -32.39 -34.84
N TYR A 107 5.97 -33.69 -34.66
CA TYR A 107 4.64 -34.30 -34.79
C TYR A 107 3.66 -33.70 -33.77
N SER A 108 4.09 -33.57 -32.52
CA SER A 108 3.27 -32.95 -31.47
C SER A 108 2.98 -31.48 -31.77
N LYS A 109 3.93 -30.69 -32.29
CA LYS A 109 3.73 -29.30 -32.72
C LYS A 109 2.63 -29.16 -33.79
N ASN A 110 2.63 -30.05 -34.78
CA ASN A 110 1.59 -30.08 -35.83
C ASN A 110 0.21 -30.45 -35.27
N ILE A 111 0.16 -31.21 -34.18
CA ILE A 111 -1.06 -31.61 -33.49
C ILE A 111 -1.62 -30.50 -32.59
N THR A 112 -0.75 -29.76 -31.89
CA THR A 112 -1.09 -28.68 -30.96
C THR A 112 -1.91 -27.57 -31.62
N HIS A 113 -1.83 -27.44 -32.95
CA HIS A 113 -2.63 -26.48 -33.71
C HIS A 113 -4.14 -26.82 -33.75
N ARG A 114 -4.55 -28.05 -33.39
CA ARG A 114 -5.93 -28.52 -33.66
C ARG A 114 -6.83 -28.91 -32.50
N LYS A 115 -6.38 -29.39 -31.32
CA LYS A 115 -7.37 -29.73 -30.25
C LYS A 115 -6.90 -29.94 -28.81
N ASP A 116 -5.62 -30.14 -28.50
CA ASP A 116 -5.17 -30.26 -27.11
C ASP A 116 -3.66 -29.97 -26.97
N ASN A 117 -3.29 -29.06 -26.06
CA ASN A 117 -1.90 -28.77 -25.74
C ASN A 117 -1.38 -29.83 -24.75
N ARG A 118 -1.09 -31.05 -25.22
CA ARG A 118 -0.42 -32.07 -24.40
C ARG A 118 0.80 -32.65 -25.12
N LEU A 119 1.99 -32.29 -24.67
CA LEU A 119 3.22 -33.01 -24.96
C LEU A 119 3.18 -34.39 -24.29
N PRO A 120 3.61 -35.47 -24.97
CA PRO A 120 3.62 -36.80 -24.38
C PRO A 120 4.48 -36.90 -23.12
N LEU A 121 4.00 -37.57 -22.08
CA LEU A 121 4.79 -37.78 -20.86
C LEU A 121 6.12 -38.50 -21.13
N VAL A 122 6.16 -39.36 -22.15
CA VAL A 122 7.37 -40.08 -22.57
C VAL A 122 8.48 -39.12 -23.03
N ILE A 123 8.15 -38.04 -23.77
CA ILE A 123 9.18 -37.07 -24.21
C ILE A 123 9.68 -36.21 -23.05
N ILE A 124 8.81 -35.90 -22.08
CA ILE A 124 9.17 -35.17 -20.87
C ILE A 124 10.11 -36.01 -19.98
N LEU A 125 9.79 -37.29 -19.79
CA LEU A 125 10.62 -38.22 -19.04
C LEU A 125 12.00 -38.39 -19.70
N TRP A 126 12.04 -38.45 -21.04
CA TRP A 126 13.29 -38.47 -21.79
C TRP A 126 14.14 -37.23 -21.55
N TRP A 127 13.56 -36.02 -21.68
CA TRP A 127 14.30 -34.77 -21.45
C TRP A 127 14.86 -34.69 -20.02
N VAL A 128 14.05 -35.02 -19.02
CA VAL A 128 14.48 -35.02 -17.61
C VAL A 128 15.59 -36.03 -17.37
N PHE A 129 15.44 -37.25 -17.89
CA PHE A 129 16.46 -38.29 -17.78
C PHE A 129 17.78 -37.86 -18.42
N HIS A 130 17.74 -37.34 -19.64
CA HIS A 130 18.94 -36.90 -20.37
C HIS A 130 19.61 -35.69 -19.69
N CYS A 131 18.85 -34.69 -19.25
CA CYS A 131 19.41 -33.54 -18.54
C CYS A 131 20.06 -33.93 -17.20
N ILE A 132 19.48 -34.87 -16.45
CA ILE A 132 20.08 -35.38 -15.22
C ILE A 132 21.37 -36.13 -15.55
N PHE A 133 21.36 -36.96 -16.60
CA PHE A 133 22.51 -37.75 -17.02
C PHE A 133 23.66 -36.87 -17.54
N ASP A 134 23.38 -35.87 -18.39
CA ASP A 134 24.37 -34.91 -18.88
C ASP A 134 24.94 -34.08 -17.74
N SER A 135 24.08 -33.60 -16.83
CA SER A 135 24.50 -32.84 -15.66
C SER A 135 25.39 -33.68 -14.74
N LEU A 136 25.10 -34.96 -14.55
CA LEU A 136 25.94 -35.87 -13.77
C LEU A 136 27.26 -36.16 -14.49
N SER A 137 27.24 -36.43 -15.79
CA SER A 137 28.45 -36.70 -16.59
C SER A 137 29.39 -35.49 -16.62
N VAL A 138 28.87 -34.29 -16.86
CA VAL A 138 29.63 -33.03 -16.82
C VAL A 138 30.14 -32.73 -15.41
N SER A 139 29.33 -32.96 -14.37
CA SER A 139 29.75 -32.74 -12.99
C SER A 139 30.85 -33.71 -12.54
N ILE A 140 30.74 -34.99 -12.90
CA ILE A 140 31.76 -36.01 -12.61
C ILE A 140 33.06 -35.65 -13.32
N HIS A 141 33.00 -35.25 -14.60
CA HIS A 141 34.17 -34.79 -15.36
C HIS A 141 34.84 -33.55 -14.73
N LEU A 142 34.04 -32.57 -14.29
CA LEU A 142 34.54 -31.40 -13.57
C LEU A 142 35.18 -31.77 -12.23
N ILE A 143 34.59 -32.68 -11.46
CA ILE A 143 35.11 -33.12 -10.15
C ILE A 143 36.43 -33.90 -10.29
N THR A 144 36.52 -34.81 -11.25
CA THR A 144 37.76 -35.55 -11.54
C THR A 144 38.88 -34.62 -12.00
N ARG A 145 38.55 -33.56 -12.75
CA ARG A 145 39.54 -32.57 -13.21
C ARG A 145 39.97 -31.58 -12.13
N PHE A 146 39.08 -31.16 -11.23
CA PHE A 146 39.38 -30.18 -10.19
C PHE A 146 40.09 -30.74 -8.96
N ARG A 147 39.90 -32.01 -8.62
CA ARG A 147 40.40 -32.57 -7.35
C ARG A 147 41.62 -33.49 -7.49
N SER A 148 42.06 -33.80 -8.72
CA SER A 148 43.16 -34.72 -9.01
C SER A 148 43.11 -36.02 -8.19
N ILE A 149 41.91 -36.50 -7.89
CA ILE A 149 41.68 -37.81 -7.29
C ILE A 149 41.53 -38.79 -8.45
N GLU A 150 42.47 -39.72 -8.59
CA GLU A 150 42.29 -40.92 -9.41
C GLU A 150 41.19 -41.78 -8.75
N LEU A 151 39.93 -41.51 -9.10
CA LEU A 151 38.85 -42.44 -8.77
C LEU A 151 39.05 -43.68 -9.63
N PRO A 152 39.26 -44.88 -9.05
CA PRO A 152 39.10 -46.09 -9.81
C PRO A 152 37.60 -46.21 -10.13
N TYR A 153 37.24 -46.42 -11.40
CA TYR A 153 35.92 -46.89 -11.87
C TYR A 153 34.80 -45.83 -12.18
N PRO A 154 33.74 -46.13 -12.99
CA PRO A 154 33.66 -46.52 -14.42
C PRO A 154 32.72 -45.59 -15.22
N TRP A 155 32.78 -44.27 -15.04
CA TRP A 155 31.85 -43.36 -15.70
C TRP A 155 32.37 -42.96 -17.09
N PRO A 156 31.53 -42.95 -18.14
CA PRO A 156 31.98 -42.59 -19.47
C PRO A 156 32.42 -41.12 -19.49
N GLU A 157 33.53 -40.84 -20.18
CA GLU A 157 34.04 -39.48 -20.38
C GLU A 157 32.96 -38.60 -21.05
N ALA A 158 32.80 -37.38 -20.55
CA ALA A 158 31.84 -36.42 -21.07
C ALA A 158 32.31 -35.91 -22.43
N ASN A 159 31.46 -36.02 -23.46
CA ASN A 159 31.82 -35.62 -24.81
C ASN A 159 31.59 -34.11 -25.00
N ILE A 160 32.28 -33.50 -25.98
CA ILE A 160 32.09 -32.07 -26.36
C ILE A 160 30.61 -31.77 -26.65
N ALA A 161 29.91 -32.73 -27.25
CA ALA A 161 28.47 -32.64 -27.52
C ALA A 161 27.62 -32.55 -26.24
N ASP A 162 28.01 -33.22 -25.14
CA ASP A 162 27.28 -33.21 -23.86
C ASP A 162 27.41 -31.86 -23.16
N PHE A 163 28.58 -31.20 -23.28
CA PHE A 163 28.79 -29.83 -22.79
C PHE A 163 27.99 -28.80 -23.61
N ALA A 164 27.96 -28.96 -24.93
CA ALA A 164 27.23 -28.06 -25.84
C ALA A 164 25.70 -28.23 -25.76
N SER A 165 25.22 -29.45 -25.47
CA SER A 165 23.79 -29.76 -25.38
C SER A 165 23.18 -29.39 -24.02
N LEU A 166 23.97 -29.34 -22.93
CA LEU A 166 23.50 -29.11 -21.56
C LEU A 166 22.66 -27.82 -21.36
N PRO A 167 23.02 -26.65 -21.91
CA PRO A 167 22.18 -25.45 -21.80
C PRO A 167 20.82 -25.63 -22.47
N LEU A 168 20.76 -26.34 -23.60
CA LEU A 168 19.54 -26.61 -24.35
C LEU A 168 18.71 -27.73 -23.68
N SER A 169 19.33 -28.73 -23.07
CA SER A 169 18.62 -29.81 -22.35
C SER A 169 18.04 -29.31 -21.02
N VAL A 170 18.75 -28.45 -20.28
CA VAL A 170 18.24 -27.75 -19.10
C VAL A 170 17.03 -26.87 -19.45
N LEU A 171 17.09 -26.19 -20.58
CA LEU A 171 16.02 -25.34 -21.10
C LEU A 171 14.78 -26.17 -21.50
N LEU A 172 14.97 -27.33 -22.14
CA LEU A 172 13.89 -28.28 -22.45
C LEU A 172 13.25 -28.85 -21.18
N CYS A 173 14.04 -29.19 -20.15
CA CYS A 173 13.54 -29.62 -18.85
C CYS A 173 12.74 -28.53 -18.11
N PHE A 174 13.23 -27.30 -18.14
CA PHE A 174 12.53 -26.14 -17.59
C PHE A 174 11.17 -25.92 -18.28
N ASN A 175 11.15 -26.10 -19.60
CA ASN A 175 9.93 -26.06 -20.42
C ASN A 175 8.98 -27.24 -20.12
N ALA A 176 9.52 -28.42 -19.78
CA ALA A 176 8.72 -29.60 -19.45
C ALA A 176 8.03 -29.50 -18.09
N VAL A 177 8.72 -28.94 -17.08
CA VAL A 177 8.19 -28.76 -15.71
C VAL A 177 7.10 -27.70 -15.67
N THR A 178 7.24 -26.62 -16.46
CA THR A 178 6.21 -25.58 -16.59
C THR A 178 4.94 -26.12 -17.27
N PHE A 179 5.08 -27.01 -18.24
CA PHE A 179 3.98 -27.64 -18.95
C PHE A 179 3.26 -28.72 -18.12
N SER A 180 4.00 -29.61 -17.43
CA SER A 180 3.43 -30.68 -16.60
C SER A 180 2.58 -30.13 -15.44
N ARG A 181 2.96 -28.98 -14.86
CA ARG A 181 2.18 -28.34 -13.78
C ARG A 181 0.89 -27.68 -14.24
N SER A 182 0.77 -27.33 -15.53
CA SER A 182 -0.47 -26.80 -16.13
C SER A 182 -1.56 -27.87 -16.31
N THR A 183 -1.17 -29.16 -16.33
CA THR A 183 -2.12 -30.27 -16.52
C THR A 183 -2.85 -30.67 -15.23
N LYS A 184 -2.23 -30.51 -14.06
CA LYS A 184 -2.88 -30.81 -12.77
C LYS A 184 -3.97 -29.79 -12.38
N THR A 185 -3.89 -28.55 -12.86
CA THR A 185 -4.92 -27.53 -12.60
C THR A 185 -6.21 -27.71 -13.39
N HIS A 186 -6.23 -28.58 -14.42
CA HIS A 186 -7.41 -28.80 -15.25
C HIS A 186 -8.23 -30.06 -14.90
N VAL A 187 -7.71 -30.95 -14.04
CA VAL A 187 -8.40 -32.22 -13.68
C VAL A 187 -9.31 -32.06 -12.45
N ASP A 188 -9.12 -31.02 -11.63
CA ASP A 188 -9.97 -30.74 -10.46
C ASP A 188 -11.19 -29.83 -10.77
N LEU A 189 -11.55 -29.65 -12.05
CA LEU A 189 -12.57 -28.68 -12.49
C LEU A 189 -13.75 -29.29 -13.26
N GLU A 190 -14.07 -30.57 -13.03
CA GLU A 190 -15.34 -31.15 -13.50
C GLU A 190 -16.28 -31.43 -12.32
N THR A 191 -16.97 -30.37 -11.86
CA THR A 191 -18.28 -30.47 -11.20
C THR A 191 -19.29 -29.59 -11.95
N PRO A 192 -20.57 -30.00 -12.04
CA PRO A 192 -21.46 -29.59 -13.13
C PRO A 192 -22.04 -28.17 -12.93
N LEU A 193 -21.53 -27.22 -13.72
CA LEU A 193 -22.12 -26.11 -14.48
C LEU A 193 -23.56 -25.53 -14.23
N LEU A 194 -24.23 -25.74 -13.09
CA LEU A 194 -25.58 -25.18 -12.88
C LEU A 194 -25.80 -24.44 -11.54
N GLN A 195 -24.78 -23.77 -10.99
CA GLN A 195 -25.01 -22.86 -9.85
C GLN A 195 -23.96 -21.74 -9.65
N GLU A 196 -23.33 -21.18 -10.68
CA GLU A 196 -22.36 -20.07 -10.53
C GLU A 196 -22.81 -18.79 -11.25
N LYS A 197 -23.82 -18.09 -10.74
CA LYS A 197 -24.09 -16.69 -11.15
C LYS A 197 -23.93 -15.65 -10.04
N ASN A 198 -23.84 -16.06 -8.76
CA ASN A 198 -23.74 -15.13 -7.62
C ASN A 198 -22.49 -15.31 -6.73
N GLU A 199 -21.58 -16.24 -7.03
CA GLU A 199 -20.34 -16.46 -6.23
C GLU A 199 -19.05 -15.91 -6.87
N SER A 200 -19.14 -15.18 -7.99
CA SER A 200 -17.97 -14.66 -8.71
C SER A 200 -17.25 -13.49 -8.03
N LEU A 201 -17.72 -13.01 -6.86
CA LEU A 201 -17.11 -11.88 -6.16
C LEU A 201 -16.03 -12.26 -5.12
N PHE A 202 -15.86 -13.55 -4.79
CA PHE A 202 -14.94 -14.00 -3.72
C PHE A 202 -13.71 -14.82 -4.18
N LYS A 203 -13.65 -15.25 -5.46
CA LYS A 203 -12.53 -16.08 -5.97
C LYS A 203 -11.24 -15.32 -6.33
N ASP A 204 -11.26 -13.97 -6.39
CA ASP A 204 -10.11 -13.15 -6.81
C ASP A 204 -8.96 -13.02 -5.78
N SER A 205 -9.08 -13.62 -4.59
CA SER A 205 -8.09 -13.49 -3.50
C SER A 205 -6.78 -14.30 -3.67
N THR A 206 -6.54 -14.88 -4.85
CA THR A 206 -5.64 -16.05 -4.95
C THR A 206 -4.45 -15.97 -5.92
N TYR A 207 -4.24 -14.90 -6.70
CA TYR A 207 -3.09 -14.90 -7.63
C TYR A 207 -1.74 -15.04 -6.93
N TYR A 208 -1.49 -14.27 -5.86
CA TYR A 208 -0.25 -14.40 -5.07
C TYR A 208 -0.22 -15.66 -4.20
N ARG A 209 -1.36 -16.07 -3.61
CA ARG A 209 -1.42 -17.24 -2.72
C ARG A 209 -1.20 -18.55 -3.49
N ASN A 210 -1.90 -18.72 -4.60
CA ASN A 210 -1.87 -19.91 -5.45
C ASN A 210 -0.66 -19.96 -6.39
N ALA A 211 0.08 -18.85 -6.51
CA ALA A 211 1.32 -18.84 -7.28
C ALA A 211 2.34 -19.84 -6.73
N GLY A 212 2.87 -20.67 -7.63
CA GLY A 212 3.99 -21.56 -7.34
C GLY A 212 5.26 -20.79 -6.96
N PHE A 213 6.24 -21.50 -6.40
CA PHE A 213 7.50 -20.93 -5.93
C PHE A 213 8.18 -20.03 -6.99
N TRP A 214 8.30 -20.52 -8.23
CA TRP A 214 8.92 -19.76 -9.32
C TRP A 214 8.12 -18.51 -9.71
N SER A 215 6.78 -18.61 -9.73
CA SER A 215 5.93 -17.46 -10.03
C SER A 215 6.08 -16.36 -8.98
N LYS A 216 6.25 -16.73 -7.70
CA LYS A 216 6.59 -15.79 -6.61
C LYS A 216 8.01 -15.22 -6.77
N LEU A 217 8.98 -16.06 -7.14
CA LEU A 217 10.38 -15.66 -7.31
C LEU A 217 10.57 -14.65 -8.45
N THR A 218 9.87 -14.83 -9.57
CA THR A 218 9.98 -13.99 -10.79
C THR A 218 8.78 -13.05 -10.99
N PHE A 219 7.92 -12.92 -9.97
CA PHE A 219 6.72 -12.06 -9.94
C PHE A 219 5.68 -12.33 -11.05
N GLN A 220 5.68 -13.51 -11.66
CA GLN A 220 4.79 -13.83 -12.80
C GLN A 220 3.29 -13.78 -12.44
N TRP A 221 2.95 -13.90 -11.16
CA TRP A 221 1.58 -13.76 -10.65
C TRP A 221 0.93 -12.39 -10.95
N LEU A 222 1.71 -11.37 -11.34
CA LEU A 222 1.20 -10.06 -11.77
C LEU A 222 0.81 -10.00 -13.26
N ASN A 223 1.20 -10.98 -14.07
CA ASN A 223 0.91 -10.98 -15.51
C ASN A 223 -0.59 -10.82 -15.84
N PRO A 224 -1.54 -11.46 -15.12
CA PRO A 224 -2.97 -11.25 -15.36
C PRO A 224 -3.38 -9.78 -15.15
N LEU A 225 -2.85 -9.12 -14.10
CA LEU A 225 -3.15 -7.72 -13.80
C LEU A 225 -2.64 -6.78 -14.91
N PHE A 226 -1.44 -7.03 -15.45
CA PHE A 226 -0.91 -6.27 -16.59
C PHE A 226 -1.72 -6.47 -17.86
N SER A 227 -2.14 -7.72 -18.11
CA SER A 227 -2.97 -8.02 -19.28
C SER A 227 -4.32 -7.29 -19.23
N ARG A 228 -4.86 -7.08 -18.02
CA ARG A 228 -6.11 -6.36 -17.79
C ARG A 228 -5.92 -4.86 -17.87
N GLY A 229 -4.90 -4.30 -17.21
CA GLY A 229 -4.60 -2.86 -17.27
C GLY A 229 -4.16 -2.34 -18.64
N ARG A 230 -3.82 -3.24 -19.57
CA ARG A 230 -3.67 -2.92 -21.00
C ARG A 230 -5.00 -2.79 -21.73
N LYS A 231 -5.98 -3.62 -21.39
CA LYS A 231 -7.29 -3.68 -22.07
C LYS A 231 -8.21 -2.56 -21.59
N GLU A 232 -8.18 -2.27 -20.30
CA GLU A 232 -9.07 -1.30 -19.67
C GLU A 232 -8.35 -0.51 -18.59
N LYS A 233 -8.91 0.66 -18.26
CA LYS A 233 -8.45 1.44 -17.11
C LYS A 233 -8.68 0.63 -15.84
N LEU A 234 -7.64 0.46 -15.03
CA LEU A 234 -7.76 -0.27 -13.79
C LEU A 234 -8.65 0.51 -12.81
N GLU A 235 -9.51 -0.22 -12.10
CA GLU A 235 -10.28 0.23 -10.96
C GLU A 235 -9.92 -0.60 -9.72
N LEU A 236 -10.35 -0.17 -8.53
CA LEU A 236 -10.04 -0.90 -7.29
C LEU A 236 -10.64 -2.32 -7.29
N SER A 237 -11.79 -2.51 -7.91
CA SER A 237 -12.45 -3.80 -8.10
C SER A 237 -11.59 -4.79 -8.90
N HIS A 238 -10.74 -4.29 -9.81
CA HIS A 238 -9.86 -5.10 -10.65
C HIS A 238 -8.59 -5.55 -9.92
N VAL A 239 -8.23 -4.91 -8.81
CA VAL A 239 -7.03 -5.25 -8.04
C VAL A 239 -7.37 -6.35 -7.03
N PRO A 240 -6.67 -7.50 -7.05
CA PRO A 240 -6.87 -8.59 -6.10
C PRO A 240 -6.67 -8.13 -4.65
N SER A 241 -7.39 -8.72 -3.70
CA SER A 241 -7.23 -8.41 -2.27
C SER A 241 -5.83 -8.74 -1.76
N VAL A 242 -5.38 -8.05 -0.70
CA VAL A 242 -4.14 -8.40 0.00
C VAL A 242 -4.22 -9.82 0.57
N PRO A 243 -3.08 -10.56 0.64
CA PRO A 243 -3.04 -11.85 1.33
C PRO A 243 -3.51 -11.70 2.78
N ALA A 244 -4.18 -12.73 3.33
CA ALA A 244 -4.70 -12.71 4.71
C ALA A 244 -3.64 -12.29 5.75
N SER A 245 -2.39 -12.68 5.55
CA SER A 245 -1.25 -12.32 6.41
C SER A 245 -0.89 -10.84 6.41
N GLU A 246 -1.33 -10.07 5.41
CA GLU A 246 -1.07 -8.62 5.27
C GLU A 246 -2.34 -7.77 5.51
N THR A 247 -3.45 -8.38 5.93
CA THR A 247 -4.67 -7.66 6.29
C THR A 247 -4.48 -6.86 7.57
N ALA A 248 -5.14 -5.70 7.66
CA ALA A 248 -5.06 -4.78 8.78
C ALA A 248 -5.58 -5.41 10.07
N LYS A 249 -6.61 -6.26 9.98
CA LYS A 249 -7.16 -7.01 11.11
C LYS A 249 -6.13 -7.98 11.69
N TYR A 250 -5.49 -8.78 10.84
CA TYR A 250 -4.45 -9.73 11.27
C TYR A 250 -3.19 -9.01 11.78
N ALA A 251 -2.77 -7.94 11.11
CA ALA A 251 -1.60 -7.16 11.50
C ALA A 251 -1.77 -6.49 12.87
N SER A 252 -2.96 -5.92 13.13
CA SER A 252 -3.29 -5.32 14.43
C SER A 252 -3.44 -6.37 15.53
N SER A 253 -4.10 -7.50 15.28
CA SER A 253 -4.22 -8.57 16.27
C SER A 253 -2.86 -9.16 16.66
N LEU A 254 -1.97 -9.38 15.69
CA LEU A 254 -0.61 -9.89 15.96
C LEU A 254 0.20 -8.93 16.83
N LEU A 255 0.04 -7.61 16.62
CA LEU A 255 0.71 -6.60 17.42
C LEU A 255 0.10 -6.50 18.83
N GLU A 256 -1.22 -6.61 18.96
CA GLU A 256 -1.94 -6.67 20.24
C GLU A 256 -1.56 -7.92 21.05
N ASP A 257 -1.46 -9.09 20.42
CA ASP A 257 -0.96 -10.33 21.04
C ASP A 257 0.47 -10.18 21.55
N SER A 258 1.30 -9.44 20.80
CA SER A 258 2.68 -9.12 21.19
C SER A 258 2.74 -8.20 22.41
N PHE A 259 1.73 -7.33 22.60
CA PHE A 259 1.57 -6.54 23.82
C PHE A 259 1.04 -7.38 24.99
N GLY A 260 0.08 -8.27 24.75
CA GLY A 260 -0.55 -9.10 25.79
C GLY A 260 0.43 -10.04 26.51
N LYS A 261 1.48 -10.49 25.82
CA LYS A 261 2.57 -11.30 26.41
C LYS A 261 3.53 -10.51 27.30
N ASN A 262 3.59 -9.18 27.17
CA ASN A 262 4.51 -8.31 27.90
C ASN A 262 3.81 -7.50 29.03
N LYS A 263 2.70 -7.98 29.59
CA LYS A 263 1.87 -7.25 30.56
C LYS A 263 2.60 -6.74 31.83
N ASN A 264 3.76 -7.31 32.17
CA ASN A 264 4.49 -6.97 33.41
C ASN A 264 5.70 -6.04 33.20
N GLU A 265 6.08 -5.72 31.96
CA GLU A 265 7.15 -4.75 31.67
C GLU A 265 6.58 -3.46 31.08
N THR A 266 7.25 -2.34 31.37
CA THR A 266 6.93 -1.04 30.76
C THR A 266 6.73 -1.15 29.24
N LEU A 267 5.60 -0.63 28.75
CA LEU A 267 5.13 -0.78 27.38
C LEU A 267 6.21 -0.33 26.37
N ASN A 268 6.94 -1.29 25.79
CA ASN A 268 8.04 -1.06 24.85
C ASN A 268 7.59 -1.38 23.42
N LEU A 269 7.00 -0.39 22.75
CA LEU A 269 6.48 -0.50 21.37
C LEU A 269 7.53 -1.02 20.36
N PRO A 270 8.82 -0.60 20.39
CA PRO A 270 9.83 -1.14 19.47
C PRO A 270 10.02 -2.66 19.59
N LYS A 271 10.04 -3.20 20.82
CA LYS A 271 10.22 -4.64 21.06
C LYS A 271 9.01 -5.44 20.58
N ALA A 272 7.80 -4.92 20.81
CA ALA A 272 6.56 -5.54 20.34
C ALA A 272 6.48 -5.60 18.81
N ILE A 273 6.86 -4.51 18.12
CA ILE A 273 6.94 -4.50 16.65
C ILE A 273 7.96 -5.53 16.16
N ALA A 274 9.15 -5.57 16.76
CA ALA A 274 10.20 -6.52 16.37
C ALA A 274 9.72 -7.98 16.52
N TYR A 275 9.01 -8.31 17.60
CA TYR A 275 8.41 -9.63 17.78
C TYR A 275 7.26 -9.90 16.79
N ALA A 276 6.44 -8.91 16.44
CA ALA A 276 5.36 -9.11 15.46
C ALA A 276 5.91 -9.44 14.04
N VAL A 277 7.11 -8.96 13.68
CA VAL A 277 7.67 -9.14 12.32
C VAL A 277 8.89 -10.04 12.21
N TRP A 278 9.37 -10.66 13.31
CA TRP A 278 10.66 -11.38 13.33
C TRP A 278 10.80 -12.47 12.26
N LYS A 279 9.74 -13.24 11.98
CA LYS A 279 9.76 -14.29 10.95
C LYS A 279 10.00 -13.73 9.55
N SER A 280 9.40 -12.57 9.25
CA SER A 280 9.58 -11.92 7.96
C SER A 280 10.94 -11.23 7.89
N LEU A 281 11.42 -10.67 9.00
CA LEU A 281 12.73 -10.03 9.10
C LEU A 281 13.89 -11.02 8.90
N THR A 282 13.79 -12.22 9.50
CA THR A 282 14.80 -13.28 9.36
C THR A 282 14.92 -13.78 7.92
N ILE A 283 13.79 -14.07 7.25
CA ILE A 283 13.78 -14.44 5.83
C ILE A 283 14.41 -13.32 4.97
N ASN A 284 14.08 -12.06 5.25
CA ASN A 284 14.63 -10.93 4.51
C ASN A 284 16.15 -10.79 4.73
N GLY A 285 16.62 -11.03 5.96
CA GLY A 285 18.04 -11.04 6.31
C GLY A 285 18.83 -12.12 5.57
N VAL A 286 18.24 -13.31 5.39
CA VAL A 286 18.85 -14.39 4.59
C VAL A 286 19.03 -13.95 3.13
N PHE A 287 18.00 -13.36 2.51
CA PHE A 287 18.12 -12.86 1.13
C PHE A 287 19.16 -11.74 1.00
N ALA A 288 19.22 -10.82 1.98
CA ALA A 288 20.24 -9.77 1.99
C ALA A 288 21.66 -10.34 2.10
N GLY A 289 21.87 -11.33 2.98
CA GLY A 289 23.17 -12.00 3.13
C GLY A 289 23.61 -12.74 1.86
N VAL A 290 22.71 -13.51 1.23
CA VAL A 290 22.99 -14.18 -0.04
C VAL A 290 23.32 -13.17 -1.14
N ASN A 291 22.58 -12.06 -1.22
CA ASN A 291 22.84 -10.99 -2.17
C ASN A 291 24.23 -10.37 -1.97
N THR A 292 24.63 -10.10 -0.72
CA THR A 292 25.97 -9.59 -0.41
C THR A 292 27.05 -10.55 -0.90
N ILE A 293 26.95 -11.84 -0.57
CA ILE A 293 27.93 -12.85 -1.02
C ILE A 293 28.00 -12.91 -2.55
N ALA A 294 26.86 -12.95 -3.23
CA ALA A 294 26.81 -12.99 -4.69
C ALA A 294 27.41 -11.73 -5.34
N SER A 295 27.19 -10.54 -4.74
CA SER A 295 27.73 -9.28 -5.26
C SER A 295 29.26 -9.19 -5.19
N TYR A 296 29.89 -9.73 -4.14
CA TYR A 296 31.35 -9.76 -3.97
C TYR A 296 32.04 -10.86 -4.77
N THR A 297 31.28 -11.86 -5.24
CA THR A 297 31.81 -12.92 -6.10
C THR A 297 32.25 -12.35 -7.45
N GLY A 298 31.56 -11.33 -7.98
CA GLY A 298 31.93 -10.66 -9.24
C GLY A 298 33.38 -10.16 -9.29
N PRO A 299 33.82 -9.26 -8.39
CA PRO A 299 35.21 -8.80 -8.33
C PRO A 299 36.25 -9.92 -8.20
N LEU A 300 35.97 -10.97 -7.44
CA LEU A 300 36.89 -12.11 -7.28
C LEU A 300 37.05 -12.89 -8.59
N LEU A 301 35.94 -13.11 -9.31
CA LEU A 301 35.97 -13.79 -10.60
C LEU A 301 36.63 -12.96 -11.71
N ILE A 302 36.54 -11.63 -11.66
CA ILE A 302 37.22 -10.74 -12.62
C ILE A 302 38.72 -11.00 -12.62
N THR A 303 39.36 -11.09 -11.44
CA THR A 303 40.81 -11.35 -11.36
C THR A 303 41.18 -12.67 -12.02
N ASN A 304 40.44 -13.74 -11.69
CA ASN A 304 40.68 -15.06 -12.27
C ASN A 304 40.43 -15.07 -13.79
N PHE A 305 39.43 -14.31 -14.26
CA PHE A 305 39.06 -14.26 -15.67
C PHE A 305 40.08 -13.46 -16.49
N VAL A 306 40.60 -12.36 -15.95
CA VAL A 306 41.64 -11.57 -16.61
C VAL A 306 42.98 -12.31 -16.63
N ASN A 307 43.32 -13.02 -15.56
CA ASN A 307 44.50 -13.89 -15.53
C ASN A 307 44.39 -15.02 -16.55
N PHE A 308 43.23 -15.67 -16.64
CA PHE A 308 42.93 -16.68 -17.67
C PHE A 308 43.13 -16.16 -19.10
N LEU A 309 42.70 -14.93 -19.38
CA LEU A 309 42.88 -14.32 -20.71
C LEU A 309 44.34 -13.95 -21.00
N SER A 310 45.12 -13.67 -19.95
CA SER A 310 46.53 -13.28 -20.05
C SER A 310 47.47 -14.49 -20.19
N GLU A 311 47.10 -15.66 -19.67
CA GLU A 311 47.88 -16.90 -19.76
C GLU A 311 47.61 -17.65 -21.07
N ASN A 312 48.66 -18.21 -21.70
CA ASN A 312 48.53 -19.07 -22.87
C ASN A 312 48.14 -20.49 -22.45
N HIS A 313 46.94 -20.90 -22.81
CA HIS A 313 46.42 -22.23 -22.51
C HIS A 313 46.17 -23.02 -23.79
N ASP A 314 46.45 -24.33 -23.76
CA ASP A 314 46.07 -25.31 -24.76
C ASP A 314 44.54 -25.52 -24.79
N ASP A 315 44.00 -26.36 -25.69
CA ASP A 315 42.56 -26.64 -25.86
C ASP A 315 41.81 -26.96 -24.53
N SER A 316 42.51 -27.47 -23.52
CA SER A 316 41.95 -27.72 -22.17
C SER A 316 41.61 -26.45 -21.36
N GLY A 317 42.19 -25.29 -21.70
CA GLY A 317 41.90 -23.99 -21.08
C GLY A 317 40.58 -23.38 -21.54
N TYR A 318 40.12 -23.69 -22.75
CA TYR A 318 38.85 -23.17 -23.27
C TYR A 318 37.66 -23.51 -22.34
N LEU A 319 37.64 -24.74 -21.83
CA LEU A 319 36.63 -25.21 -20.89
C LEU A 319 36.68 -24.44 -19.55
N GLN A 320 37.88 -24.12 -19.07
CA GLN A 320 38.08 -23.33 -17.84
C GLN A 320 37.51 -21.91 -17.99
N GLY A 321 37.72 -21.28 -19.15
CA GLY A 321 37.13 -19.98 -19.49
C GLY A 321 35.59 -20.02 -19.49
N LEU A 322 35.01 -21.03 -20.14
CA LEU A 322 33.55 -21.21 -20.19
C LEU A 322 32.93 -21.46 -18.81
N VAL A 323 33.57 -22.29 -17.98
CA VAL A 323 33.14 -22.53 -16.58
C VAL A 323 33.16 -21.22 -15.80
N LEU A 324 34.21 -20.42 -15.96
CA LEU A 324 34.34 -19.15 -15.26
C LEU A 324 33.28 -18.13 -15.69
N ALA A 325 32.98 -18.06 -16.99
CA ALA A 325 31.89 -17.24 -17.52
C ALA A 325 30.51 -17.70 -17.02
N PHE A 326 30.28 -19.01 -16.92
CA PHE A 326 29.04 -19.57 -16.39
C PHE A 326 28.85 -19.27 -14.90
N ILE A 327 29.91 -19.44 -14.08
CA ILE A 327 29.87 -19.09 -12.65
C ILE A 327 29.57 -17.59 -12.48
N PHE A 328 30.16 -16.74 -13.33
CA PHE A 328 29.88 -15.31 -13.31
C PHE A 328 28.40 -15.01 -13.61
N PHE A 329 27.86 -15.57 -14.70
CA PHE A 329 26.46 -15.42 -15.08
C PHE A 329 25.49 -15.93 -13.99
N PHE A 330 25.80 -17.10 -13.42
CA PHE A 330 25.01 -17.69 -12.35
C PHE A 330 25.02 -16.81 -11.10
N SER A 331 26.20 -16.35 -10.67
CA SER A 331 26.35 -15.46 -9.52
C SER A 331 25.57 -14.15 -9.72
N LYS A 332 25.64 -13.55 -10.92
CA LYS A 332 24.88 -12.34 -11.25
C LYS A 332 23.37 -12.54 -11.30
N THR A 333 22.93 -13.72 -11.70
CA THR A 333 21.50 -14.07 -11.69
C THR A 333 20.99 -14.28 -10.26
N VAL A 334 21.78 -14.93 -9.40
CA VAL A 334 21.48 -15.09 -7.97
C VAL A 334 21.45 -13.74 -7.26
N GLU A 335 22.45 -12.87 -7.51
CA GLU A 335 22.49 -11.48 -7.02
C GLU A 335 21.20 -10.77 -7.41
N SER A 336 20.83 -10.76 -8.69
CA SER A 336 19.63 -10.07 -9.16
C SER A 336 18.33 -10.59 -8.53
N LEU A 337 18.13 -11.91 -8.44
CA LEU A 337 16.92 -12.49 -7.87
C LEU A 337 16.81 -12.21 -6.36
N THR A 338 17.89 -12.43 -5.62
CA THR A 338 17.92 -12.20 -4.17
C THR A 338 17.75 -10.72 -3.84
N GLN A 339 18.35 -9.82 -4.64
CA GLN A 339 18.17 -8.36 -4.53
C GLN A 339 16.68 -7.96 -4.54
N ARG A 340 15.91 -8.53 -5.46
CA ARG A 340 14.51 -8.15 -5.70
C ARG A 340 13.58 -8.75 -4.66
N GLN A 341 13.88 -9.96 -4.20
CA GLN A 341 13.14 -10.60 -3.13
C GLN A 341 13.31 -9.87 -1.79
N TRP A 342 14.52 -9.42 -1.46
CA TRP A 342 14.70 -8.69 -0.19
C TRP A 342 14.08 -7.28 -0.22
N TYR A 343 14.09 -6.60 -1.37
CA TYR A 343 13.37 -5.33 -1.54
C TYR A 343 11.87 -5.48 -1.37
N PHE A 344 11.28 -6.45 -2.07
CA PHE A 344 9.85 -6.73 -1.93
C PHE A 344 9.49 -7.19 -0.51
N GLY A 345 10.33 -8.02 0.11
CA GLY A 345 10.19 -8.46 1.50
C GLY A 345 10.20 -7.30 2.49
N ALA A 346 11.11 -6.34 2.33
CA ALA A 346 11.16 -5.13 3.14
C ALA A 346 9.86 -4.31 3.01
N GLN A 347 9.37 -4.10 1.79
CA GLN A 347 8.11 -3.37 1.54
C GLN A 347 6.91 -4.04 2.20
N ARG A 348 6.82 -5.37 2.16
CA ARG A 348 5.75 -6.13 2.83
C ARG A 348 5.75 -5.92 4.34
N ILE A 349 6.92 -5.98 4.98
CA ILE A 349 7.05 -5.69 6.42
C ILE A 349 6.55 -4.28 6.72
N GLY A 350 6.89 -3.31 5.85
CA GLY A 350 6.40 -1.94 5.93
C GLY A 350 4.89 -1.80 5.90
N ILE A 351 4.24 -2.44 4.94
CA ILE A 351 2.78 -2.45 4.81
C ILE A 351 2.13 -2.99 6.09
N ARG A 352 2.64 -4.12 6.61
CA ARG A 352 2.13 -4.74 7.83
C ARG A 352 2.26 -3.84 9.05
N VAL A 353 3.45 -3.31 9.32
CA VAL A 353 3.71 -2.43 10.48
C VAL A 353 2.84 -1.18 10.40
N ARG A 354 2.73 -0.57 9.22
CA ARG A 354 1.89 0.61 9.00
C ARG A 354 0.40 0.31 9.24
N ALA A 355 -0.11 -0.80 8.72
CA ALA A 355 -1.50 -1.19 8.91
C ALA A 355 -1.80 -1.42 10.41
N ALA A 356 -0.94 -2.17 11.11
CA ALA A 356 -1.08 -2.43 12.54
C ALA A 356 -1.08 -1.14 13.38
N LEU A 357 -0.09 -0.26 13.17
CA LEU A 357 0.00 1.01 13.89
C LEU A 357 -1.19 1.93 13.60
N SER A 358 -1.64 2.00 12.35
CA SER A 358 -2.78 2.85 11.97
C SER A 358 -4.07 2.39 12.67
N VAL A 359 -4.30 1.08 12.76
CA VAL A 359 -5.46 0.51 13.45
C VAL A 359 -5.36 0.74 14.96
N MET A 360 -4.20 0.53 15.59
CA MET A 360 -4.05 0.76 17.03
C MET A 360 -4.25 2.23 17.39
N VAL A 361 -3.68 3.15 16.61
CA VAL A 361 -3.89 4.59 16.81
C VAL A 361 -5.37 4.95 16.62
N TYR A 362 -6.06 4.33 15.67
CA TYR A 362 -7.51 4.52 15.48
C TYR A 362 -8.34 3.99 16.65
N LYS A 363 -8.12 2.75 17.07
CA LYS A 363 -8.76 2.16 18.26
C LYS A 363 -8.56 3.05 19.49
N LYS A 364 -7.32 3.51 19.72
CA LYS A 364 -7.00 4.42 20.83
C LYS A 364 -7.69 5.78 20.67
N SER A 365 -7.72 6.36 19.48
CA SER A 365 -8.38 7.65 19.25
C SER A 365 -9.88 7.62 19.52
N LEU A 366 -10.54 6.48 19.30
CA LEU A 366 -11.95 6.27 19.65
C LEU A 366 -12.15 5.97 21.13
N SER A 367 -11.17 5.39 21.83
CA SER A 367 -11.27 5.08 23.27
C SER A 367 -10.93 6.26 24.18
N VAL A 368 -10.06 7.16 23.73
CA VAL A 368 -9.66 8.35 24.50
C VAL A 368 -10.84 9.30 24.63
N LYS A 369 -11.24 9.54 25.88
CA LYS A 369 -12.25 10.54 26.26
C LYS A 369 -11.64 11.93 26.17
N PHE A 370 -12.35 12.82 25.49
CA PHE A 370 -11.95 14.17 25.01
C PHE A 370 -10.43 14.42 24.92
N ALA A 371 -9.89 14.35 23.70
CA ALA A 371 -8.46 14.42 23.45
C ALA A 371 -7.84 15.77 23.87
N ARG A 372 -6.98 15.69 24.88
CA ARG A 372 -5.97 16.70 25.26
C ARG A 372 -5.07 17.13 24.11
N SER A 373 -4.94 16.29 23.09
CA SER A 373 -4.15 16.53 21.90
C SER A 373 -5.04 17.12 20.82
N SER A 374 -4.68 18.29 20.27
CA SER A 374 -5.44 18.90 19.18
C SER A 374 -5.68 17.87 18.07
N ASN A 375 -6.87 17.84 17.49
CA ASN A 375 -7.20 16.91 16.39
C ASN A 375 -6.12 16.93 15.29
N GLY A 376 -5.49 18.10 15.07
CA GLY A 376 -4.31 18.26 14.22
C GLY A 376 -3.11 17.41 14.62
N LYS A 377 -2.75 17.30 15.91
CA LYS A 377 -1.64 16.43 16.40
C LYS A 377 -1.92 14.94 16.15
N ILE A 378 -3.14 14.46 16.37
CA ILE A 378 -3.51 13.04 16.14
C ILE A 378 -3.55 12.73 14.64
N ILE A 379 -4.10 13.63 13.83
CA ILE A 379 -4.04 13.52 12.37
C ILE A 379 -2.58 13.56 11.89
N ASN A 380 -1.73 14.36 12.53
CA ASN A 380 -0.30 14.45 12.24
C ASN A 380 0.45 13.16 12.60
N LEU A 381 0.10 12.47 13.70
CA LEU A 381 0.63 11.15 14.05
C LEU A 381 0.39 10.12 12.92
N ILE A 382 -0.66 10.29 12.13
CA ILE A 382 -0.97 9.40 11.00
C ILE A 382 -0.39 9.90 9.67
N ASN A 383 -0.26 11.21 9.51
CA ASN A 383 0.23 11.85 8.29
C ASN A 383 1.75 11.98 8.23
N VAL A 384 2.35 12.55 9.28
CA VAL A 384 3.75 13.00 9.33
C VAL A 384 4.70 11.97 9.90
N ASP A 385 4.21 10.94 10.59
CA ASP A 385 5.06 9.85 11.07
C ASP A 385 5.12 8.64 10.10
N LYS A 386 4.45 8.74 8.94
CA LYS A 386 4.60 7.78 7.82
C LYS A 386 5.96 7.76 7.10
N PRO A 387 6.83 8.79 7.12
CA PRO A 387 8.20 8.65 6.62
C PRO A 387 9.11 7.88 7.58
N GLY A 388 8.78 7.82 8.88
CA GLY A 388 9.56 7.10 9.91
C GLY A 388 9.15 5.63 10.04
N CYS A 389 7.89 5.30 9.78
CA CYS A 389 7.43 3.90 9.68
C CYS A 389 7.35 3.39 8.22
N ARG A 390 8.14 3.96 7.29
CA ARG A 390 8.56 3.16 6.14
C ARG A 390 9.49 2.07 6.69
N PRO A 391 9.41 0.83 6.20
CA PRO A 391 10.37 -0.19 6.60
C PRO A 391 11.76 0.40 6.39
N LEU A 392 12.74 0.00 7.22
CA LEU A 392 14.15 0.21 6.94
C LEU A 392 14.41 -0.22 5.50
N ASN A 393 14.28 0.71 4.56
CA ASN A 393 14.71 0.53 3.20
C ASN A 393 16.21 0.76 3.30
N CYS A 394 16.93 -0.31 3.65
CA CYS A 394 18.39 -0.34 3.62
C CYS A 394 18.94 -0.17 2.18
N CYS A 395 18.12 0.22 1.22
CA CYS A 395 18.54 0.71 -0.09
C CYS A 395 17.86 2.04 -0.43
N PRO A 396 18.62 3.12 -0.60
CA PRO A 396 18.16 4.39 -1.15
C PRO A 396 18.13 4.41 -2.67
N LEU A 397 18.41 3.29 -3.36
CA LEU A 397 18.21 3.20 -4.81
C LEU A 397 16.73 3.29 -5.26
N PHE A 398 15.76 3.24 -4.34
CA PHE A 398 14.33 3.34 -4.65
C PHE A 398 13.67 4.66 -4.20
N HIS A 399 14.47 5.68 -3.90
CA HIS A 399 13.97 7.00 -3.50
C HIS A 399 13.32 7.84 -4.63
N ASN A 400 13.10 7.24 -5.81
CA ASN A 400 12.74 7.91 -7.06
C ASN A 400 11.32 7.61 -7.60
N SER A 401 10.38 7.15 -6.77
CA SER A 401 8.94 7.22 -7.11
C SER A 401 8.45 8.66 -6.90
N GLY A 402 7.95 9.33 -7.95
CA GLY A 402 7.83 10.80 -8.08
C GLY A 402 7.10 11.61 -7.00
N ASP A 403 6.30 11.00 -6.12
CA ASP A 403 5.80 11.69 -4.91
C ASP A 403 6.88 11.85 -3.82
N GLY A 404 7.96 11.08 -3.94
CA GLY A 404 9.11 11.06 -3.07
C GLY A 404 10.06 12.23 -3.33
N GLU A 405 10.17 12.78 -4.54
CA GLU A 405 11.12 13.86 -4.82
C GLU A 405 10.76 15.16 -4.07
N GLN A 406 9.47 15.46 -3.89
CA GLN A 406 9.04 16.58 -3.04
C GLN A 406 9.19 16.30 -1.53
N HIS A 407 9.26 15.03 -1.11
CA HIS A 407 9.38 14.63 0.30
C HIS A 407 10.82 14.29 0.72
N SER A 408 11.70 13.94 -0.24
CA SER A 408 13.11 13.59 -0.08
C SER A 408 14.04 14.80 -0.11
N LEU A 409 13.63 15.84 -0.84
CA LEU A 409 14.03 17.23 -0.58
C LEU A 409 13.99 17.54 0.93
N GLY A 410 13.14 16.84 1.70
CA GLY A 410 12.95 17.03 3.13
C GLY A 410 13.60 16.09 4.11
N GLN A 411 14.30 15.06 3.66
CA GLN A 411 14.89 14.08 4.60
C GLN A 411 16.40 14.25 4.81
N GLN A 412 17.18 14.66 3.80
CA GLN A 412 18.57 15.10 4.02
C GLN A 412 18.67 16.47 4.72
N SER A 413 17.57 17.23 4.67
CA SER A 413 17.44 18.59 5.20
C SER A 413 17.11 18.65 6.71
N LYS A 414 17.01 17.51 7.41
CA LYS A 414 16.57 17.50 8.82
C LYS A 414 17.66 17.75 9.86
N LYS A 415 18.97 17.65 9.54
CA LYS A 415 19.99 17.60 10.61
C LYS A 415 21.26 18.46 10.46
N GLY A 416 21.42 19.26 9.40
CA GLY A 416 22.62 20.11 9.28
C GLY A 416 22.36 21.60 9.13
N SER A 417 21.38 21.99 8.31
CA SER A 417 21.35 23.37 7.81
C SER A 417 19.99 23.87 7.28
N THR A 418 18.92 23.08 7.29
CA THR A 418 17.66 23.42 6.58
C THR A 418 16.32 23.11 7.31
N PRO A 419 16.16 23.28 8.64
CA PRO A 419 14.82 23.25 9.29
C PRO A 419 13.84 24.32 8.78
N GLY A 420 14.33 25.39 8.15
CA GLY A 420 13.53 26.52 7.69
C GLY A 420 12.58 26.18 6.54
N SER A 421 13.06 25.50 5.49
CA SER A 421 12.30 25.24 4.26
C SER A 421 10.99 24.46 4.51
N TRP A 422 11.02 23.45 5.39
CA TRP A 422 9.82 22.66 5.72
C TRP A 422 8.80 23.43 6.54
N LYS A 423 9.26 24.21 7.52
CA LYS A 423 8.39 25.10 8.29
C LYS A 423 7.75 26.14 7.37
N LEU A 424 8.49 26.64 6.39
CA LEU A 424 8.01 27.56 5.36
C LEU A 424 6.97 26.91 4.43
N LYS A 425 7.24 25.74 3.86
CA LYS A 425 6.31 25.02 2.98
C LYS A 425 5.04 24.57 3.72
N THR A 426 5.17 24.18 4.98
CA THR A 426 4.01 23.87 5.84
C THR A 426 3.18 25.14 6.08
N ARG A 427 3.83 26.26 6.46
CA ARG A 427 3.15 27.55 6.60
C ARG A 427 2.46 28.01 5.32
N GLU A 428 3.08 27.82 4.16
CA GLU A 428 2.47 28.13 2.86
C GLU A 428 1.24 27.26 2.61
N SER A 429 1.34 25.94 2.81
CA SER A 429 0.19 25.03 2.66
C SER A 429 -0.95 25.35 3.62
N GLU A 430 -0.63 25.73 4.87
CA GLU A 430 -1.61 26.20 5.85
C GLU A 430 -2.25 27.52 5.44
N GLN A 431 -1.48 28.47 4.90
CA GLN A 431 -1.98 29.75 4.39
C GLN A 431 -2.90 29.52 3.19
N LEU A 432 -2.51 28.66 2.23
CA LEU A 432 -3.32 28.30 1.07
C LEU A 432 -4.61 27.58 1.47
N GLN A 433 -4.56 26.67 2.44
CA GLN A 433 -5.76 26.01 2.94
C GLN A 433 -6.70 26.99 3.64
N ARG A 434 -6.16 27.96 4.40
CA ARG A 434 -6.94 29.04 5.02
C ARG A 434 -7.55 29.96 3.96
N LEU A 435 -6.78 30.33 2.93
CA LEU A 435 -7.25 31.12 1.79
C LEU A 435 -8.39 30.42 1.05
N SER A 436 -8.24 29.13 0.76
CA SER A 436 -9.28 28.33 0.11
C SER A 436 -10.57 28.28 0.95
N LYS A 437 -10.47 28.09 2.27
CA LYS A 437 -11.62 28.08 3.18
C LYS A 437 -12.28 29.45 3.34
N GLY A 438 -11.49 30.53 3.26
CA GLY A 438 -11.93 31.91 3.47
C GLY A 438 -12.18 32.70 2.18
N MET A 439 -12.12 32.09 1.00
CA MET A 439 -12.04 32.80 -0.28
C MET A 439 -13.18 33.83 -0.47
N ARG A 440 -14.40 33.48 -0.04
CA ARG A 440 -15.56 34.39 -0.08
C ARG A 440 -15.35 35.63 0.79
N VAL A 441 -14.82 35.46 2.00
CA VAL A 441 -14.54 36.57 2.94
C VAL A 441 -13.42 37.46 2.40
N LEU A 442 -12.36 36.83 1.87
CA LEU A 442 -11.24 37.56 1.24
C LEU A 442 -11.69 38.40 0.05
N LYS A 443 -12.58 37.86 -0.79
CA LYS A 443 -13.21 38.57 -1.91
C LYS A 443 -14.12 39.70 -1.44
N LEU A 444 -14.93 39.45 -0.42
CA LEU A 444 -15.84 40.44 0.16
C LEU A 444 -15.08 41.70 0.65
N TYR A 445 -13.92 41.50 1.28
CA TYR A 445 -13.07 42.60 1.76
C TYR A 445 -12.01 43.08 0.75
N SER A 446 -11.97 42.52 -0.47
CA SER A 446 -10.96 42.82 -1.48
C SER A 446 -9.51 42.68 -0.99
N TRP A 447 -9.25 41.70 -0.11
CA TRP A 447 -7.93 41.47 0.49
C TRP A 447 -7.02 40.55 -0.33
N GLU A 448 -7.50 40.07 -1.48
CA GLU A 448 -6.75 39.21 -2.41
C GLU A 448 -5.34 39.72 -2.76
N PRO A 449 -5.12 40.99 -3.17
CA PRO A 449 -3.78 41.47 -3.53
C PRO A 449 -2.81 41.49 -2.33
N THR A 450 -3.30 41.83 -1.14
CA THR A 450 -2.50 41.84 0.09
C THR A 450 -2.01 40.44 0.46
N PHE A 451 -2.90 39.44 0.34
CA PHE A 451 -2.55 38.05 0.57
C PHE A 451 -1.65 37.48 -0.52
N LEU A 452 -1.86 37.85 -1.78
CA LEU A 452 -0.98 37.46 -2.88
C LEU A 452 0.45 37.98 -2.65
N LYS A 453 0.62 39.24 -2.23
CA LYS A 453 1.93 39.81 -1.88
C LYS A 453 2.61 39.01 -0.76
N LYS A 454 1.87 38.62 0.27
CA LYS A 454 2.38 37.77 1.36
C LYS A 454 2.78 36.37 0.88
N LEU A 455 2.02 35.78 -0.04
CA LEU A 455 2.35 34.49 -0.64
C LEU A 455 3.62 34.57 -1.50
N LEU A 456 3.79 35.64 -2.28
CA LEU A 456 4.99 35.86 -3.09
C LEU A 456 6.24 36.02 -2.22
N GLN A 457 6.15 36.74 -1.09
CA GLN A 457 7.24 36.84 -0.11
C GLN A 457 7.63 35.45 0.45
N LEU A 458 6.66 34.59 0.74
CA LEU A 458 6.92 33.21 1.16
C LEU A 458 7.60 32.41 0.04
N ARG A 459 7.17 32.55 -1.21
CA ARG A 459 7.80 31.89 -2.37
C ARG A 459 9.24 32.34 -2.62
N GLU A 460 9.58 33.61 -2.41
CA GLU A 460 10.96 34.09 -2.55
C GLU A 460 11.88 33.48 -1.50
N THR A 461 11.42 33.41 -0.25
CA THR A 461 12.18 32.75 0.82
C THR A 461 12.33 31.24 0.55
N GLU A 462 11.30 30.56 0.03
CA GLU A 462 11.38 29.16 -0.41
C GLU A 462 12.41 28.99 -1.53
N ARG A 463 12.38 29.86 -2.56
CA ARG A 463 13.33 29.81 -3.68
C ARG A 463 14.78 29.93 -3.23
N ASN A 464 15.07 30.80 -2.26
CA ASN A 464 16.42 30.95 -1.70
C ASN A 464 16.89 29.69 -0.97
N TRP A 465 16.00 29.04 -0.24
CA TRP A 465 16.29 27.75 0.40
C TRP A 465 16.50 26.62 -0.61
N LEU A 466 15.63 26.52 -1.62
CA LEU A 466 15.75 25.56 -2.70
C LEU A 466 17.08 25.72 -3.45
N ARG A 467 17.50 26.96 -3.72
CA ARG A 467 18.80 27.25 -4.33
C ARG A 467 19.96 26.73 -3.47
N LYS A 468 19.98 27.02 -2.16
CA LYS A 468 21.00 26.49 -1.24
C LYS A 468 21.01 24.96 -1.23
N TYR A 469 19.83 24.33 -1.14
CA TYR A 469 19.71 22.88 -1.17
C TYR A 469 20.26 22.29 -2.47
N LEU A 470 19.90 22.86 -3.63
CA LEU A 470 20.36 22.37 -4.93
C LEU A 470 21.89 22.43 -5.03
N TYR A 471 22.52 23.54 -4.59
CA TYR A 471 23.98 23.61 -4.57
C TYR A 471 24.62 22.57 -3.64
N THR A 472 24.08 22.38 -2.44
CA THR A 472 24.58 21.35 -1.51
C THR A 472 24.37 19.94 -2.06
N SER A 473 23.21 19.65 -2.64
CA SER A 473 22.89 18.35 -3.24
C SER A 473 23.76 18.05 -4.45
N SER A 474 24.01 19.05 -5.31
CA SER A 474 24.95 18.94 -6.44
C SER A 474 26.38 18.66 -5.96
N ALA A 475 26.84 19.34 -4.90
CA ALA A 475 28.17 19.09 -4.32
C ALA A 475 28.29 17.67 -3.74
N ILE A 476 27.27 17.20 -3.02
CA ILE A 476 27.19 15.82 -2.50
C ILE A 476 27.19 14.80 -3.64
N THR A 477 26.41 15.05 -4.69
CA THR A 477 26.33 14.17 -5.87
C THR A 477 27.66 14.13 -6.61
N PHE A 478 28.34 15.26 -6.75
CA PHE A 478 29.68 15.34 -7.33
C PHE A 478 30.69 14.52 -6.52
N LEU A 479 30.73 14.71 -5.19
CA LEU A 479 31.59 13.94 -4.30
C LEU A 479 31.31 12.43 -4.38
N PHE A 480 30.03 12.05 -4.49
CA PHE A 480 29.64 10.66 -4.69
C PHE A 480 30.27 10.10 -5.97
N TRP A 481 30.08 10.73 -7.13
CA TRP A 481 30.61 10.22 -8.40
C TRP A 481 32.15 10.27 -8.49
N ALA A 482 32.79 11.25 -7.83
CA ALA A 482 34.24 11.40 -7.80
C ALA A 482 34.95 10.49 -6.77
N SER A 483 34.23 9.98 -5.76
CA SER A 483 34.83 9.19 -4.69
C SER A 483 35.58 7.93 -5.18
N PRO A 484 35.00 7.07 -6.05
CA PRO A 484 35.71 5.87 -6.52
C PRO A 484 36.97 6.19 -7.32
N THR A 485 36.94 7.25 -8.13
CA THR A 485 38.11 7.68 -8.91
C THR A 485 39.22 8.19 -8.00
N LEU A 486 38.89 9.04 -7.00
CA LEU A 486 39.87 9.56 -6.04
C LEU A 486 40.49 8.44 -5.20
N VAL A 487 39.67 7.54 -4.65
CA VAL A 487 40.15 6.39 -3.86
C VAL A 487 41.06 5.49 -4.71
N SER A 488 40.72 5.28 -5.99
CA SER A 488 41.53 4.48 -6.90
C SER A 488 42.88 5.13 -7.21
N VAL A 489 42.89 6.44 -7.53
CA VAL A 489 44.13 7.19 -7.81
C VAL A 489 45.07 7.16 -6.61
N VAL A 490 44.55 7.37 -5.40
CA VAL A 490 45.36 7.31 -4.17
C VAL A 490 45.87 5.89 -3.93
N THR A 491 45.01 4.87 -4.07
CA THR A 491 45.38 3.48 -3.78
C THR A 491 46.45 2.98 -4.76
N PHE A 492 46.23 3.14 -6.07
CA PHE A 492 47.20 2.73 -7.08
C PHE A 492 48.47 3.59 -7.05
N GLY A 493 48.36 4.89 -6.78
CA GLY A 493 49.52 5.77 -6.59
C GLY A 493 50.42 5.30 -5.46
N VAL A 494 49.86 4.92 -4.30
CA VAL A 494 50.62 4.32 -3.19
C VAL A 494 51.24 2.98 -3.59
N CYS A 495 50.52 2.12 -4.33
CA CYS A 495 51.07 0.85 -4.81
C CYS A 495 52.28 1.03 -5.75
N VAL A 496 52.24 2.03 -6.63
CA VAL A 496 53.37 2.39 -7.52
C VAL A 496 54.55 2.90 -6.70
N LEU A 497 54.32 3.76 -5.71
CA LEU A 497 55.38 4.28 -4.83
C LEU A 497 56.04 3.15 -4.02
N LEU A 498 55.27 2.15 -3.59
CA LEU A 498 55.76 0.96 -2.89
C LEU A 498 56.38 -0.10 -3.82
N LYS A 499 56.48 0.17 -5.13
CA LYS A 499 56.99 -0.74 -6.17
C LYS A 499 56.31 -2.13 -6.16
N LYS A 500 55.03 -2.21 -5.78
CA LYS A 500 54.27 -3.48 -5.88
C LYS A 500 53.78 -3.69 -7.31
N PRO A 501 53.91 -4.90 -7.89
CA PRO A 501 53.43 -5.17 -9.24
C PRO A 501 51.90 -5.06 -9.30
N LEU A 502 51.40 -4.19 -10.16
CA LEU A 502 49.96 -4.02 -10.41
C LEU A 502 49.56 -4.89 -11.60
N THR A 503 48.87 -6.00 -11.35
CA THR A 503 48.27 -6.81 -12.41
C THR A 503 46.95 -6.21 -12.87
N THR A 504 46.65 -6.34 -14.17
CA THR A 504 45.41 -5.84 -14.76
C THR A 504 44.16 -6.39 -14.06
N GLY A 505 44.16 -7.67 -13.70
CA GLY A 505 43.08 -8.30 -12.94
C GLY A 505 42.87 -7.68 -11.55
N ALA A 506 43.95 -7.40 -10.82
CA ALA A 506 43.88 -6.78 -9.49
C ALA A 506 43.34 -5.34 -9.55
N VAL A 507 43.74 -4.56 -10.56
CA VAL A 507 43.25 -3.18 -10.76
C VAL A 507 41.75 -3.19 -11.06
N LEU A 508 41.28 -4.05 -11.96
CA LEU A 508 39.87 -4.17 -12.33
C LEU A 508 39.00 -4.65 -11.17
N SER A 509 39.47 -5.65 -10.43
CA SER A 509 38.80 -6.18 -9.24
C SER A 509 38.70 -5.13 -8.12
N ALA A 510 39.78 -4.37 -7.87
CA ALA A 510 39.78 -3.28 -6.90
C ALA A 510 38.79 -2.16 -7.30
N LEU A 511 38.76 -1.76 -8.57
CA LEU A 511 37.81 -0.77 -9.09
C LEU A 511 36.36 -1.25 -8.92
N ALA A 512 36.06 -2.50 -9.26
CA ALA A 512 34.72 -3.08 -9.08
C ALA A 512 34.32 -3.12 -7.60
N THR A 513 35.26 -3.46 -6.71
CA THR A 513 35.05 -3.50 -5.25
C THR A 513 34.76 -2.12 -4.69
N PHE A 514 35.54 -1.08 -5.07
CA PHE A 514 35.28 0.30 -4.64
C PHE A 514 33.90 0.79 -5.07
N ARG A 515 33.44 0.43 -6.27
CA ARG A 515 32.10 0.77 -6.77
C ARG A 515 30.96 0.04 -6.03
N ILE A 516 31.18 -1.19 -5.57
CA ILE A 516 30.19 -1.91 -4.75
C ILE A 516 30.12 -1.27 -3.35
N LEU A 517 31.28 -0.94 -2.77
CA LEU A 517 31.37 -0.37 -1.42
C LEU A 517 30.84 1.08 -1.34
N GLN A 518 30.91 1.82 -2.45
CA GLN A 518 30.47 3.21 -2.57
C GLN A 518 29.00 3.41 -2.13
N GLU A 519 28.10 2.52 -2.56
CA GLU A 519 26.66 2.66 -2.31
C GLU A 519 26.33 2.54 -0.81
N PRO A 520 26.68 1.44 -0.10
CA PRO A 520 26.47 1.34 1.35
C PRO A 520 27.03 2.51 2.16
N ILE A 521 28.22 3.02 1.80
CA ILE A 521 28.85 4.17 2.48
C ILE A 521 28.01 5.43 2.33
N TYR A 522 27.54 5.73 1.12
CA TYR A 522 26.72 6.91 0.85
C TYR A 522 25.36 6.86 1.56
N ASN A 523 24.83 5.66 1.74
CA ASN A 523 23.50 5.42 2.28
C ASN A 523 23.47 5.44 3.82
N LEU A 524 24.63 5.26 4.46
CA LEU A 524 24.77 5.15 5.91
C LEU A 524 24.26 6.40 6.66
N PRO A 525 24.60 7.65 6.26
CA PRO A 525 24.07 8.85 6.92
C PRO A 525 22.55 8.96 6.80
N GLU A 526 21.99 8.57 5.66
CA GLU A 526 20.54 8.55 5.45
C GLU A 526 19.87 7.53 6.38
N LEU A 527 20.44 6.33 6.50
CA LEU A 527 19.97 5.30 7.44
C LEU A 527 20.00 5.80 8.90
N ILE A 528 21.08 6.44 9.33
CA ILE A 528 21.19 7.01 10.69
C ILE A 528 20.12 8.10 10.91
N SER A 529 19.89 8.95 9.92
CA SER A 529 18.84 9.97 9.97
C SER A 529 17.44 9.34 10.05
N MET A 530 17.18 8.29 9.26
CA MET A 530 15.92 7.55 9.28
C MET A 530 15.68 6.86 10.63
N ILE A 531 16.68 6.18 11.20
CA ILE A 531 16.57 5.55 12.52
C ILE A 531 16.24 6.58 13.60
N ALA A 532 16.92 7.72 13.59
CA ALA A 532 16.66 8.78 14.56
C ALA A 532 15.24 9.37 14.42
N GLN A 533 14.74 9.56 13.19
CA GLN A 533 13.37 10.01 12.94
C GLN A 533 12.34 8.96 13.39
N THR A 534 12.60 7.69 13.06
CA THR A 534 11.75 6.56 13.43
C THR A 534 11.62 6.45 14.94
N LYS A 535 12.73 6.61 15.67
CA LYS A 535 12.73 6.63 17.14
C LYS A 535 11.79 7.72 17.67
N VAL A 536 11.94 8.97 17.20
CA VAL A 536 11.09 10.09 17.63
C VAL A 536 9.60 9.83 17.32
N SER A 537 9.29 9.26 16.15
CA SER A 537 7.93 8.89 15.77
C SER A 537 7.37 7.77 16.66
N ILE A 538 8.16 6.73 16.94
CA ILE A 538 7.76 5.64 17.85
C ILE A 538 7.56 6.16 19.26
N ASP A 539 8.42 7.05 19.77
CA ASP A 539 8.27 7.66 21.10
C ASP A 539 6.96 8.47 21.20
N ARG A 540 6.60 9.20 20.15
CA ARG A 540 5.31 9.94 20.08
C ARG A 540 4.11 9.00 20.10
N ILE A 541 4.13 7.94 19.29
CA ILE A 541 3.04 6.95 19.25
C ILE A 541 2.96 6.22 20.59
N GLN A 542 4.10 5.82 21.17
CA GLN A 542 4.15 5.16 22.46
C GLN A 542 3.59 6.05 23.57
N ASN A 543 3.94 7.34 23.60
CA ASN A 543 3.38 8.29 24.56
C ASN A 543 1.87 8.43 24.40
N PHE A 544 1.36 8.52 23.16
CA PHE A 544 -0.07 8.58 22.89
C PHE A 544 -0.80 7.30 23.30
N LEU A 545 -0.23 6.12 23.03
CA LEU A 545 -0.82 4.83 23.44
C LEU A 545 -0.79 4.66 24.98
N ARG A 546 0.20 5.23 25.66
CA ARG A 546 0.33 5.24 27.13
C ARG A 546 -0.60 6.23 27.83
N GLU A 547 -1.16 7.22 27.12
CA GLU A 547 -2.15 8.11 27.75
C GLU A 547 -3.26 7.25 28.35
N ASP A 548 -3.43 7.34 29.67
CA ASP A 548 -4.30 6.44 30.42
C ASP A 548 -5.70 6.42 29.80
N ASP A 549 -6.18 5.21 29.48
CA ASP A 549 -7.61 4.99 29.35
C ASP A 549 -8.17 5.24 30.75
N GLN A 550 -8.64 6.46 31.02
CA GLN A 550 -9.21 6.79 32.31
C GLN A 550 -10.41 5.89 32.57
N LYS A 551 -10.10 4.79 33.27
CA LYS A 551 -10.91 3.70 33.78
C LYS A 551 -12.04 3.28 32.85
N LYS A 552 -11.90 2.07 32.31
CA LYS A 552 -13.03 1.18 31.95
C LYS A 552 -14.20 1.52 32.88
N GLN A 553 -15.28 2.05 32.31
CA GLN A 553 -16.53 2.09 33.05
C GLN A 553 -16.75 0.65 33.52
N ILE A 554 -16.76 0.48 34.84
CA ILE A 554 -17.36 -0.70 35.44
C ILE A 554 -18.75 -0.75 34.79
N PRO A 555 -19.11 -1.83 34.06
CA PRO A 555 -20.44 -1.95 33.52
C PRO A 555 -21.39 -1.66 34.67
N CYS A 556 -22.30 -0.70 34.48
CA CYS A 556 -23.34 -0.48 35.46
C CYS A 556 -24.09 -1.80 35.53
N GLN A 557 -23.83 -2.58 36.58
CA GLN A 557 -24.52 -3.81 36.85
C GLN A 557 -26.00 -3.42 36.91
N THR A 558 -26.78 -3.96 35.98
CA THR A 558 -28.22 -3.94 36.00
C THR A 558 -28.64 -4.47 37.37
N SER A 559 -29.00 -3.56 38.27
CA SER A 559 -29.48 -3.91 39.60
C SER A 559 -30.58 -2.94 40.00
N GLN A 560 -31.79 -3.50 39.92
CA GLN A 560 -33.09 -3.08 40.45
C GLN A 560 -33.74 -1.83 39.86
N ALA A 561 -35.01 -2.01 39.49
CA ALA A 561 -35.93 -1.00 39.01
C ALA A 561 -36.01 0.16 40.01
N SER A 562 -35.38 1.28 39.67
CA SER A 562 -35.60 2.57 40.32
C SER A 562 -35.96 3.58 39.24
N ASP A 563 -36.91 4.46 39.52
CA ASP A 563 -37.37 5.50 38.57
C ASP A 563 -36.30 6.56 38.26
N ILE A 564 -35.10 6.44 38.84
CA ILE A 564 -34.00 7.39 38.73
C ILE A 564 -33.19 7.07 37.46
N THR A 565 -33.17 8.03 36.53
CA THR A 565 -32.43 7.89 35.27
C THR A 565 -31.02 8.47 35.36
N ILE A 566 -30.85 9.61 36.03
CA ILE A 566 -29.54 10.26 36.21
C ILE A 566 -29.34 10.62 37.68
N GLU A 567 -28.22 10.16 38.25
CA GLU A 567 -27.79 10.47 39.61
C GLU A 567 -26.52 11.32 39.54
N MET A 568 -26.64 12.61 39.86
CA MET A 568 -25.52 13.54 39.99
C MET A 568 -25.12 13.62 41.46
N LYS A 569 -23.90 13.21 41.77
CA LYS A 569 -23.31 13.34 43.11
C LYS A 569 -22.32 14.49 43.15
N ILE A 570 -22.03 14.96 44.37
CA ILE A 570 -20.99 15.97 44.62
C ILE A 570 -19.67 15.52 43.98
N GLY A 571 -19.07 16.40 43.18
CA GLY A 571 -17.82 16.14 42.48
C GLY A 571 -17.33 17.31 41.64
N GLU A 572 -16.04 17.29 41.33
CA GLU A 572 -15.35 18.32 40.55
C GLU A 572 -14.79 17.71 39.26
N TYR A 573 -14.96 18.45 38.16
CA TYR A 573 -14.57 18.04 36.81
C TYR A 573 -13.73 19.15 36.16
N ALA A 574 -12.70 18.77 35.41
CA ALA A 574 -11.90 19.72 34.65
C ALA A 574 -11.38 19.09 33.36
N TRP A 575 -11.17 19.91 32.34
CA TRP A 575 -10.58 19.46 31.08
C TRP A 575 -9.08 19.12 31.19
N GLU A 576 -8.34 19.80 32.07
CA GLU A 576 -6.91 19.58 32.31
C GLU A 576 -6.64 19.07 33.73
N THR A 577 -5.89 17.96 33.84
CA THR A 577 -5.61 17.29 35.13
C THR A 577 -4.15 17.40 35.57
N THR A 578 -3.26 17.98 34.76
CA THR A 578 -1.80 17.84 34.95
C THR A 578 -1.09 18.90 35.75
N ASP A 579 -1.62 20.12 35.85
CA ASP A 579 -0.90 21.16 36.57
C ASP A 579 -1.33 21.09 38.03
N GLN A 580 -0.51 20.40 38.83
CA GLN A 580 -0.73 20.18 40.26
C GLN A 580 -0.88 21.50 41.05
N ASN A 581 -0.44 22.62 40.48
CA ASN A 581 -0.40 23.92 41.15
C ASN A 581 -1.56 24.89 40.81
N SER A 582 -2.44 24.56 39.85
CA SER A 582 -3.58 25.43 39.50
C SER A 582 -4.80 24.65 38.98
N ARG A 583 -5.26 23.66 39.74
CA ARG A 583 -6.50 22.91 39.44
C ARG A 583 -7.75 23.77 39.68
N LYS A 584 -8.06 24.70 38.77
CA LYS A 584 -9.37 25.35 38.76
C LYS A 584 -10.38 24.37 38.14
N PRO A 585 -11.37 23.85 38.89
CA PRO A 585 -12.38 22.98 38.31
C PRO A 585 -13.20 23.76 37.27
N THR A 586 -13.46 23.14 36.13
CA THR A 586 -14.34 23.73 35.11
C THR A 586 -15.80 23.61 35.55
N ILE A 587 -16.17 22.49 36.16
CA ILE A 587 -17.50 22.24 36.69
C ILE A 587 -17.39 21.73 38.13
N LYS A 588 -18.20 22.31 39.02
CA LYS A 588 -18.32 21.88 40.41
C LYS A 588 -19.78 21.59 40.74
N ILE A 589 -20.07 20.32 41.00
CA ILE A 589 -21.37 19.86 41.45
C ILE A 589 -21.38 19.93 42.98
N THR A 590 -22.15 20.85 43.55
CA THR A 590 -22.20 21.14 44.99
C THR A 590 -23.33 20.42 45.72
N LYS A 591 -24.40 20.04 45.01
CA LYS A 591 -25.59 19.37 45.56
C LYS A 591 -25.84 18.04 44.84
N ASN A 592 -26.32 17.04 45.58
CA ASN A 592 -26.78 15.79 44.98
C ASN A 592 -28.13 16.03 44.28
N MET A 593 -28.23 15.64 43.01
CA MET A 593 -29.46 15.78 42.22
C MET A 593 -29.83 14.45 41.57
N LYS A 594 -31.13 14.19 41.49
CA LYS A 594 -31.71 13.00 40.87
C LYS A 594 -32.73 13.44 39.82
N ILE A 595 -32.59 12.91 38.60
CA ILE A 595 -33.53 13.16 37.50
C ILE A 595 -34.30 11.87 37.27
N MET A 596 -35.62 11.95 37.37
CA MET A 596 -36.53 10.81 37.20
C MET A 596 -36.78 10.54 35.71
N LYS A 597 -37.29 9.35 35.41
CA LYS A 597 -37.63 8.96 34.04
C LYS A 597 -38.75 9.85 33.47
N GLY A 598 -38.61 10.26 32.21
CA GLY A 598 -39.60 11.07 31.48
C GLY A 598 -39.43 12.58 31.61
N TYR A 599 -38.59 13.05 32.54
CA TYR A 599 -38.40 14.48 32.81
C TYR A 599 -37.80 15.23 31.61
N LYS A 600 -38.31 16.44 31.36
CA LYS A 600 -37.72 17.47 30.49
C LYS A 600 -36.92 18.44 31.36
N VAL A 601 -35.60 18.40 31.22
CA VAL A 601 -34.69 19.24 31.99
C VAL A 601 -34.05 20.29 31.09
N ALA A 602 -34.31 21.56 31.37
CA ALA A 602 -33.69 22.67 30.68
C ALA A 602 -32.45 23.16 31.43
N VAL A 603 -31.35 23.41 30.72
CA VAL A 603 -30.12 24.01 31.29
C VAL A 603 -29.92 25.40 30.69
N CYS A 604 -30.01 26.43 31.53
CA CYS A 604 -29.86 27.83 31.13
C CYS A 604 -28.67 28.50 31.84
N GLY A 605 -28.20 29.62 31.29
CA GLY A 605 -27.05 30.35 31.83
C GLY A 605 -26.39 31.23 30.77
N SER A 606 -25.61 32.22 31.22
CA SER A 606 -24.83 33.10 30.35
C SER A 606 -23.87 32.34 29.41
N VAL A 607 -23.44 33.00 28.33
CA VAL A 607 -22.41 32.43 27.43
C VAL A 607 -21.14 32.17 28.23
N GLY A 608 -20.58 30.96 28.12
CA GLY A 608 -19.38 30.56 28.88
C GLY A 608 -19.63 30.09 30.32
N SER A 609 -20.89 29.97 30.79
CA SER A 609 -21.21 29.52 32.16
C SER A 609 -20.93 28.04 32.44
N GLY A 610 -20.59 27.25 31.43
CA GLY A 610 -20.27 25.82 31.55
C GLY A 610 -21.35 24.83 31.12
N LYS A 611 -22.46 25.27 30.50
CA LYS A 611 -23.58 24.40 30.05
C LYS A 611 -23.14 23.15 29.29
N SER A 612 -22.43 23.31 28.18
CA SER A 612 -21.92 22.20 27.38
C SER A 612 -20.95 21.32 28.17
N SER A 613 -20.17 21.91 29.10
CA SER A 613 -19.28 21.15 29.99
C SER A 613 -20.05 20.31 31.02
N LEU A 614 -21.19 20.79 31.52
CA LEU A 614 -22.09 19.99 32.36
C LEU A 614 -22.65 18.79 31.58
N LEU A 615 -23.12 19.00 30.34
CA LEU A 615 -23.60 17.91 29.48
C LEU A 615 -22.50 16.87 29.19
N CYS A 616 -21.29 17.32 28.87
CA CYS A 616 -20.12 16.45 28.69
C CYS A 616 -19.74 15.68 29.98
N SER A 617 -19.98 16.26 31.16
CA SER A 617 -19.77 15.58 32.44
C SER A 617 -20.79 14.45 32.66
N ILE A 618 -22.05 14.65 32.24
CA ILE A 618 -23.11 13.63 32.27
C ILE A 618 -22.83 12.50 31.27
N LEU A 619 -22.30 12.82 30.09
CA LEU A 619 -21.84 11.83 29.11
C LEU A 619 -20.65 11.01 29.64
N GLY A 620 -19.87 11.58 30.55
CA GLY A 620 -18.62 11.00 31.06
C GLY A 620 -17.43 11.25 30.15
N GLU A 621 -17.47 12.35 29.39
CA GLU A 621 -16.40 12.83 28.50
C GLU A 621 -15.38 13.71 29.23
N ILE A 622 -15.79 14.45 30.26
CA ILE A 622 -14.88 15.24 31.11
C ILE A 622 -14.31 14.33 32.21
N PRO A 623 -12.98 14.32 32.41
CA PRO A 623 -12.38 13.56 33.49
C PRO A 623 -12.75 14.15 34.86
N ARG A 624 -13.05 13.26 35.80
CA ARG A 624 -13.39 13.62 37.19
C ARG A 624 -12.11 13.79 38.01
N ILE A 625 -12.02 14.88 38.77
CA ILE A 625 -10.93 15.13 39.73
C ILE A 625 -11.27 14.49 41.09
N SER A 626 -12.45 14.81 41.63
CA SER A 626 -12.87 14.43 43.00
C SER A 626 -14.36 14.10 43.07
N GLY A 627 -14.79 13.40 44.13
CA GLY A 627 -16.19 13.04 44.36
C GLY A 627 -16.68 11.76 43.65
N ALA A 628 -17.98 11.48 43.74
CA ALA A 628 -18.60 10.38 43.01
C ALA A 628 -19.06 10.85 41.62
N GLY A 629 -18.99 9.97 40.62
CA GLY A 629 -19.24 10.32 39.22
C GLY A 629 -20.72 10.34 38.93
N VAL A 630 -21.13 11.11 37.91
CA VAL A 630 -22.50 11.06 37.40
C VAL A 630 -22.79 9.65 36.90
N LYS A 631 -23.88 9.06 37.39
CA LYS A 631 -24.40 7.79 36.89
C LYS A 631 -25.58 8.07 35.97
N VAL A 632 -25.60 7.43 34.82
CA VAL A 632 -26.69 7.50 33.84
C VAL A 632 -27.12 6.08 33.54
N HIS A 633 -28.41 5.81 33.73
CA HIS A 633 -29.03 4.51 33.50
C HIS A 633 -29.75 4.52 32.14
N GLY A 634 -29.58 3.46 31.36
CA GLY A 634 -30.19 3.33 30.02
C GLY A 634 -29.30 3.80 28.87
N THR A 635 -29.86 3.71 27.66
CA THR A 635 -29.22 4.13 26.41
C THR A 635 -29.24 5.66 26.25
N LYS A 636 -28.21 6.22 25.61
CA LYS A 636 -28.03 7.67 25.48
C LYS A 636 -28.13 8.09 24.01
N ALA A 637 -28.56 9.32 23.77
CA ALA A 637 -28.46 10.01 22.49
C ALA A 637 -27.87 11.39 22.73
N TYR A 638 -26.94 11.82 21.89
CA TYR A 638 -26.25 13.10 22.04
C TYR A 638 -26.30 13.93 20.76
N VAL A 639 -26.65 15.20 20.90
CA VAL A 639 -26.66 16.21 19.84
C VAL A 639 -25.67 17.32 20.27
N PRO A 640 -24.43 17.33 19.76
CA PRO A 640 -23.46 18.41 20.04
C PRO A 640 -23.87 19.75 19.44
N GLN A 641 -23.39 20.85 20.05
CA GLN A 641 -23.59 22.22 19.58
C GLN A 641 -23.08 22.42 18.14
N SER A 642 -21.86 21.96 17.85
CA SER A 642 -21.33 21.95 16.49
C SER A 642 -21.82 20.69 15.75
N ALA A 643 -22.67 20.88 14.75
CA ALA A 643 -23.26 19.76 14.03
C ALA A 643 -22.19 18.88 13.35
N TRP A 644 -22.24 17.58 13.63
CA TRP A 644 -21.35 16.56 13.07
C TRP A 644 -22.12 15.61 12.15
N ILE A 645 -21.85 15.74 10.85
CA ILE A 645 -22.46 14.95 9.78
C ILE A 645 -21.38 14.13 9.08
N GLN A 646 -21.68 12.84 8.88
CA GLN A 646 -20.80 11.89 8.21
C GLN A 646 -20.92 12.03 6.69
N THR A 647 -19.82 11.85 5.96
CA THR A 647 -19.85 11.68 4.51
C THR A 647 -20.62 10.39 4.15
N GLY A 648 -21.65 10.54 3.32
CA GLY A 648 -22.64 9.49 3.01
C GLY A 648 -23.96 10.11 2.58
N THR A 649 -25.03 9.32 2.51
CA THR A 649 -26.37 9.86 2.21
C THR A 649 -26.99 10.56 3.43
N VAL A 650 -27.99 11.42 3.23
CA VAL A 650 -28.77 11.98 4.35
C VAL A 650 -29.45 10.85 5.13
N ARG A 651 -30.00 9.86 4.43
CA ARG A 651 -30.59 8.64 5.02
C ARG A 651 -29.60 7.92 5.94
N ASP A 652 -28.38 7.63 5.49
CA ASP A 652 -27.36 6.96 6.31
C ASP A 652 -27.00 7.74 7.57
N ASN A 653 -27.04 9.08 7.48
CA ASN A 653 -26.77 9.95 8.59
C ASN A 653 -27.88 9.94 9.65
N VAL A 654 -29.15 9.81 9.24
CA VAL A 654 -30.30 9.72 10.15
C VAL A 654 -30.38 8.32 10.77
N LEU A 655 -30.31 7.27 9.95
CA LEU A 655 -30.37 5.87 10.42
C LEU A 655 -29.18 5.51 11.32
N PHE A 656 -28.01 6.03 10.98
CA PHE A 656 -26.76 5.88 11.71
C PHE A 656 -26.49 4.43 12.15
N GLY A 657 -26.65 3.48 11.22
CA GLY A 657 -26.35 2.05 11.41
C GLY A 657 -27.49 1.21 11.97
N LYS A 658 -28.67 1.79 12.18
CA LYS A 658 -29.91 1.03 12.44
C LYS A 658 -30.64 0.72 11.14
N ASP A 659 -31.44 -0.34 11.18
CA ASP A 659 -32.32 -0.68 10.07
C ASP A 659 -33.42 0.37 9.89
N MET A 660 -33.89 0.54 8.65
CA MET A 660 -34.92 1.52 8.30
C MET A 660 -36.32 0.97 8.55
N SER A 661 -37.02 1.53 9.53
CA SER A 661 -38.47 1.39 9.68
C SER A 661 -39.14 2.58 9.00
N LYS A 662 -39.98 2.32 8.01
CA LYS A 662 -40.54 3.36 7.14
C LYS A 662 -41.42 4.35 7.91
N GLU A 663 -42.33 3.85 8.74
CA GLU A 663 -43.25 4.66 9.55
C GLU A 663 -42.48 5.57 10.52
N MET A 664 -41.56 5.00 11.30
CA MET A 664 -40.75 5.76 12.25
C MET A 664 -39.85 6.78 11.53
N TYR A 665 -39.33 6.45 10.36
CA TYR A 665 -38.49 7.35 9.58
C TYR A 665 -39.29 8.56 9.08
N GLU A 666 -40.47 8.34 8.51
CA GLU A 666 -41.38 9.40 8.05
C GLU A 666 -41.83 10.30 9.20
N ASP A 667 -42.21 9.73 10.35
CA ASP A 667 -42.58 10.48 11.56
C ASP A 667 -41.43 11.36 12.07
N VAL A 668 -40.20 10.84 12.04
CA VAL A 668 -39.00 11.58 12.47
C VAL A 668 -38.68 12.72 11.50
N LEU A 669 -38.82 12.50 10.20
CA LEU A 669 -38.58 13.53 9.19
C LEU A 669 -39.63 14.66 9.28
N GLU A 670 -40.89 14.32 9.50
CA GLU A 670 -41.96 15.30 9.75
C GLU A 670 -41.68 16.07 11.05
N GLY A 671 -41.43 15.37 12.15
CA GLY A 671 -41.16 15.98 13.45
C GLY A 671 -39.92 16.87 13.47
N CYS A 672 -38.92 16.56 12.64
CA CYS A 672 -37.72 17.37 12.47
C CYS A 672 -37.83 18.43 11.35
N ALA A 673 -39.02 18.62 10.75
CA ALA A 673 -39.25 19.54 9.64
C ALA A 673 -38.25 19.39 8.48
N LEU A 674 -37.86 18.15 8.16
CA LEU A 674 -36.94 17.83 7.05
C LEU A 674 -37.67 17.52 5.74
N ASN A 675 -38.98 17.26 5.76
CA ASN A 675 -39.77 16.92 4.57
C ASN A 675 -39.60 17.96 3.44
N GLN A 676 -39.69 19.25 3.80
CA GLN A 676 -39.50 20.35 2.85
C GLN A 676 -38.09 20.37 2.25
N ASP A 677 -37.04 20.08 3.04
CA ASP A 677 -35.68 20.04 2.52
C ASP A 677 -35.49 18.85 1.55
N ILE A 678 -36.08 17.70 1.87
CA ILE A 678 -36.00 16.48 1.06
C ILE A 678 -36.69 16.67 -0.29
N GLU A 679 -37.83 17.35 -0.33
CA GLU A 679 -38.53 17.68 -1.59
C GLU A 679 -37.70 18.61 -2.50
N ILE A 680 -36.88 19.48 -1.91
CA ILE A 680 -36.02 20.42 -2.64
C ILE A 680 -34.76 19.73 -3.19
N TRP A 681 -34.26 18.69 -2.52
CA TRP A 681 -33.06 17.99 -2.96
C TRP A 681 -33.31 17.09 -4.17
N ALA A 682 -32.43 17.17 -5.17
CA ALA A 682 -32.57 16.44 -6.44
C ALA A 682 -32.72 14.92 -6.29
N ASP A 683 -32.00 14.32 -5.33
CA ASP A 683 -32.05 12.88 -5.04
C ASP A 683 -32.81 12.58 -3.73
N GLY A 684 -33.59 13.54 -3.22
CA GLY A 684 -34.30 13.40 -1.95
C GLY A 684 -33.38 13.03 -0.78
N ASP A 685 -33.74 12.02 -0.01
CA ASP A 685 -32.99 11.54 1.16
C ASP A 685 -31.72 10.72 0.81
N LEU A 686 -31.57 10.32 -0.46
CA LEU A 686 -30.37 9.67 -1.01
C LEU A 686 -29.29 10.68 -1.40
N THR A 687 -29.57 11.98 -1.28
CA THR A 687 -28.61 13.04 -1.55
C THR A 687 -27.30 12.83 -0.81
N VAL A 688 -26.19 12.82 -1.56
CA VAL A 688 -24.85 12.58 -1.01
C VAL A 688 -24.33 13.84 -0.31
N VAL A 689 -24.13 13.72 0.99
CA VAL A 689 -23.52 14.73 1.83
C VAL A 689 -22.00 14.62 1.75
N GLY A 690 -21.36 15.67 1.26
CA GLY A 690 -19.89 15.77 1.18
C GLY A 690 -19.23 16.00 2.55
N GLU A 691 -17.89 16.10 2.56
CA GLU A 691 -17.08 16.26 3.78
C GLU A 691 -17.63 17.37 4.69
N ARG A 692 -17.91 17.04 5.96
CA ARG A 692 -18.48 17.97 6.98
C ARG A 692 -19.79 18.66 6.54
N GLY A 693 -20.51 18.06 5.60
CA GLY A 693 -21.74 18.59 5.02
C GLY A 693 -21.55 19.94 4.33
N MET A 694 -20.48 20.14 3.56
CA MET A 694 -20.24 21.41 2.84
C MET A 694 -21.43 21.88 1.98
N ASN A 695 -22.29 20.96 1.55
CA ASN A 695 -23.45 21.26 0.70
C ASN A 695 -24.72 21.65 1.49
N LEU A 696 -24.70 21.62 2.83
CA LEU A 696 -25.86 21.83 3.70
C LEU A 696 -25.75 23.14 4.48
N SER A 697 -26.90 23.79 4.73
CA SER A 697 -26.99 24.96 5.62
C SER A 697 -26.78 24.59 7.09
N GLY A 698 -26.49 25.58 7.95
CA GLY A 698 -26.33 25.34 9.40
C GLY A 698 -27.56 24.70 10.04
N GLY A 699 -28.75 25.25 9.77
CA GLY A 699 -30.02 24.73 10.27
C GLY A 699 -30.34 23.33 9.74
N GLN A 700 -30.05 23.03 8.46
CA GLN A 700 -30.21 21.68 7.91
C GLN A 700 -29.32 20.66 8.63
N LYS A 701 -28.06 21.00 8.92
CA LYS A 701 -27.16 20.11 9.67
C LYS A 701 -27.66 19.84 11.08
N GLN A 702 -28.19 20.85 11.78
CA GLN A 702 -28.77 20.67 13.11
C GLN A 702 -30.00 19.76 13.05
N ARG A 703 -30.92 19.97 12.11
CA ARG A 703 -32.12 19.12 11.93
C ARG A 703 -31.77 17.67 11.62
N ILE A 704 -30.81 17.39 10.75
CA ILE A 704 -30.36 16.02 10.45
C ILE A 704 -29.76 15.35 11.70
N GLN A 705 -28.99 16.09 12.50
CA GLN A 705 -28.42 15.56 13.73
C GLN A 705 -29.49 15.28 14.80
N LEU A 706 -30.51 16.14 14.89
CA LEU A 706 -31.66 15.92 15.77
C LEU A 706 -32.45 14.69 15.32
N ALA A 707 -32.74 14.57 14.02
CA ALA A 707 -33.38 13.38 13.44
C ALA A 707 -32.62 12.10 13.76
N ARG A 708 -31.29 12.10 13.64
CA ARG A 708 -30.42 10.98 14.07
C ARG A 708 -30.65 10.59 15.53
N ALA A 709 -30.70 11.57 16.43
CA ALA A 709 -30.91 11.30 17.85
C ALA A 709 -32.29 10.69 18.09
N VAL A 710 -33.35 11.28 17.52
CA VAL A 710 -34.74 10.83 17.70
C VAL A 710 -34.93 9.42 17.16
N TYR A 711 -34.44 9.16 15.94
CA TYR A 711 -34.51 7.84 15.30
C TYR A 711 -33.80 6.74 16.09
N SER A 712 -32.76 7.09 16.87
CA SER A 712 -32.10 6.12 17.75
C SER A 712 -32.99 5.59 18.89
N ASN A 713 -34.11 6.25 19.22
CA ASN A 713 -35.03 5.81 20.28
C ASN A 713 -34.33 5.47 21.60
N SER A 714 -33.41 6.33 22.05
CA SER A 714 -32.65 6.13 23.29
C SER A 714 -33.51 6.42 24.53
N ASP A 715 -33.04 6.09 25.73
CA ASP A 715 -33.76 6.36 26.99
C ASP A 715 -33.52 7.80 27.47
N VAL A 716 -32.31 8.31 27.23
CA VAL A 716 -31.83 9.63 27.65
C VAL A 716 -31.33 10.43 26.45
N TYR A 717 -31.86 11.62 26.28
CA TYR A 717 -31.46 12.57 25.24
C TYR A 717 -30.69 13.73 25.85
N ILE A 718 -29.51 14.03 25.32
CA ILE A 718 -28.66 15.12 25.74
C ILE A 718 -28.47 16.05 24.53
N LEU A 719 -29.07 17.22 24.57
CA LEU A 719 -29.12 18.17 23.47
C LEU A 719 -28.37 19.45 23.85
N ASP A 720 -27.32 19.78 23.12
CA ASP A 720 -26.49 20.96 23.38
C ASP A 720 -26.82 22.05 22.34
N ASP A 721 -27.70 22.98 22.73
CA ASP A 721 -28.16 24.11 21.92
C ASP A 721 -28.72 23.71 20.52
N PRO A 722 -29.71 22.79 20.47
CA PRO A 722 -30.18 22.17 19.22
C PRO A 722 -30.93 23.13 18.28
N PHE A 723 -31.33 24.32 18.75
CA PHE A 723 -32.17 25.27 18.00
C PHE A 723 -31.45 26.56 17.60
N SER A 724 -30.15 26.66 17.83
CA SER A 724 -29.39 27.91 17.66
C SER A 724 -29.21 28.37 16.20
N ALA A 725 -29.19 27.45 15.23
CA ALA A 725 -28.98 27.75 13.82
C ALA A 725 -30.24 27.63 12.97
N VAL A 726 -31.41 27.44 13.59
CA VAL A 726 -32.72 27.41 12.93
C VAL A 726 -33.48 28.70 13.19
N ASP A 727 -34.36 29.08 12.27
CA ASP A 727 -35.27 30.21 12.45
C ASP A 727 -36.28 29.93 13.59
N ALA A 728 -36.85 31.00 14.16
CA ALA A 728 -37.74 30.89 15.32
C ALA A 728 -39.00 30.04 15.07
N HIS A 729 -39.58 30.12 13.85
CA HIS A 729 -40.76 29.34 13.50
C HIS A 729 -40.44 27.85 13.42
N THR A 730 -39.38 27.48 12.71
CA THR A 730 -38.87 26.10 12.66
C THR A 730 -38.45 25.63 14.05
N GLY A 731 -37.78 26.46 14.85
CA GLY A 731 -37.41 26.15 16.24
C GLY A 731 -38.62 25.79 17.11
N THR A 732 -39.68 26.60 17.04
CA THR A 732 -40.94 26.34 17.75
C THR A 732 -41.60 25.04 17.30
N HIS A 733 -41.61 24.78 16.00
CA HIS A 733 -42.11 23.53 15.43
C HIS A 733 -41.33 22.32 15.96
N LEU A 734 -40.00 22.36 15.91
CA LEU A 734 -39.12 21.31 16.44
C LEU A 734 -39.35 21.10 17.94
N PHE A 735 -39.46 22.17 18.71
CA PHE A 735 -39.71 22.05 20.15
C PHE A 735 -41.04 21.34 20.45
N LYS A 736 -42.12 21.74 19.79
CA LYS A 736 -43.46 21.18 20.01
C LYS A 736 -43.61 19.75 19.47
N LYS A 737 -43.21 19.50 18.22
CA LYS A 737 -43.39 18.20 17.56
C LYS A 737 -42.29 17.21 17.96
N CYS A 738 -41.02 17.60 17.92
CA CYS A 738 -39.92 16.69 18.23
C CYS A 738 -39.74 16.48 19.73
N LEU A 739 -39.55 17.53 20.53
CA LEU A 739 -39.26 17.37 21.96
C LEU A 739 -40.49 16.96 22.77
N MET A 740 -41.62 17.65 22.58
CA MET A 740 -42.79 17.44 23.43
C MET A 740 -43.67 16.27 22.99
N GLN A 741 -43.83 16.03 21.68
CA GLN A 741 -44.66 14.92 21.18
C GLN A 741 -43.85 13.63 21.01
N LEU A 742 -42.85 13.60 20.10
CA LEU A 742 -42.09 12.38 19.80
C LEU A 742 -41.28 11.86 20.99
N LEU A 743 -40.70 12.76 21.80
CA LEU A 743 -39.90 12.40 22.97
C LEU A 743 -40.68 12.48 24.30
N SER A 744 -42.01 12.55 24.28
CA SER A 744 -42.88 12.72 25.48
C SER A 744 -42.52 11.78 26.63
N GLN A 745 -42.37 10.47 26.37
CA GLN A 745 -42.10 9.43 27.38
C GLN A 745 -40.60 9.27 27.73
N LYS A 746 -39.71 10.04 27.11
CA LYS A 746 -38.24 9.91 27.24
C LYS A 746 -37.66 11.01 28.13
N THR A 747 -36.52 10.74 28.78
CA THR A 747 -35.83 11.77 29.57
C THR A 747 -35.01 12.65 28.63
N VAL A 748 -35.24 13.97 28.63
CA VAL A 748 -34.56 14.91 27.74
C VAL A 748 -33.88 15.99 28.57
N ILE A 749 -32.56 16.15 28.39
CA ILE A 749 -31.80 17.28 28.92
C ILE A 749 -31.38 18.13 27.73
N TYR A 750 -31.80 19.40 27.71
CA TYR A 750 -31.40 20.33 26.66
C TYR A 750 -30.81 21.60 27.25
N ALA A 751 -29.62 21.98 26.78
CA ALA A 751 -29.06 23.30 27.03
C ALA A 751 -29.58 24.26 25.96
N THR A 752 -30.09 25.42 26.37
CA THR A 752 -30.58 26.45 25.45
C THR A 752 -30.22 27.84 25.96
N HIS A 753 -29.99 28.75 25.01
CA HIS A 753 -29.90 30.18 25.26
C HIS A 753 -31.26 30.89 25.08
N GLN A 754 -32.20 30.27 24.37
CA GLN A 754 -33.52 30.81 24.11
C GLN A 754 -34.42 30.55 25.32
N LEU A 755 -34.84 31.63 25.98
CA LEU A 755 -35.61 31.59 27.23
C LEU A 755 -37.07 31.14 27.03
N GLU A 756 -37.59 31.24 25.80
CA GLU A 756 -38.95 30.86 25.41
C GLU A 756 -39.26 29.38 25.65
N PHE A 757 -38.24 28.52 25.64
CA PHE A 757 -38.39 27.07 25.79
C PHE A 757 -38.22 26.58 27.23
N LEU A 758 -38.10 27.49 28.21
CA LEU A 758 -37.90 27.12 29.62
C LEU A 758 -39.21 26.80 30.36
N ASP A 759 -40.34 27.42 29.95
CA ASP A 759 -41.64 27.25 30.61
C ASP A 759 -42.20 25.82 30.51
N ALA A 760 -41.92 25.14 29.39
CA ALA A 760 -42.37 23.76 29.17
C ALA A 760 -41.45 22.69 29.79
N ALA A 761 -40.43 23.07 30.58
CA ALA A 761 -39.53 22.13 31.24
C ALA A 761 -40.04 21.75 32.64
N ASP A 762 -39.99 20.47 32.97
CA ASP A 762 -40.32 19.97 34.31
C ASP A 762 -39.28 20.43 35.36
N LEU A 763 -38.04 20.66 34.94
CA LEU A 763 -36.95 21.11 35.80
C LEU A 763 -36.01 22.04 35.05
N VAL A 764 -35.74 23.22 35.61
CA VAL A 764 -34.78 24.19 35.05
C VAL A 764 -33.53 24.24 35.93
N LEU A 765 -32.35 24.14 35.32
CA LEU A 765 -31.03 24.24 35.96
C LEU A 765 -30.33 25.52 35.52
N VAL A 766 -30.13 26.46 36.46
CA VAL A 766 -29.48 27.74 36.20
C VAL A 766 -27.99 27.65 36.52
N MET A 767 -27.15 27.80 35.48
CA MET A 767 -25.69 27.73 35.60
C MET A 767 -25.03 29.10 35.60
N LYS A 768 -24.05 29.28 36.50
CA LYS A 768 -23.16 30.44 36.57
C LYS A 768 -21.76 29.99 36.99
N ASP A 769 -20.73 30.46 36.28
CA ASP A 769 -19.32 30.22 36.61
C ASP A 769 -18.97 28.74 36.89
N GLY A 770 -19.58 27.80 36.16
CA GLY A 770 -19.33 26.36 36.30
C GLY A 770 -20.05 25.67 37.48
N VAL A 771 -21.01 26.35 38.13
CA VAL A 771 -21.80 25.83 39.25
C VAL A 771 -23.30 25.97 38.94
N ILE A 772 -24.09 25.01 39.43
CA ILE A 772 -25.56 25.10 39.42
C ILE A 772 -25.98 25.95 40.62
N VAL A 773 -26.48 27.16 40.36
CA VAL A 773 -26.86 28.12 41.41
C VAL A 773 -28.28 27.91 41.87
N GLN A 774 -29.21 27.70 40.92
CA GLN A 774 -30.62 27.47 41.19
C GLN A 774 -31.12 26.25 40.39
N SER A 775 -32.12 25.56 40.96
CA SER A 775 -32.80 24.43 40.33
C SER A 775 -34.25 24.34 40.84
N GLY A 776 -35.22 24.23 39.95
CA GLY A 776 -36.65 24.14 40.31
C GLY A 776 -37.57 24.22 39.08
N GLU A 777 -38.88 24.28 39.31
CA GLU A 777 -39.85 24.58 38.25
C GLU A 777 -39.72 26.03 37.79
N TYR A 778 -40.07 26.31 36.53
CA TYR A 778 -39.93 27.65 35.94
C TYR A 778 -40.68 28.73 36.73
N LYS A 779 -41.89 28.42 37.21
CA LYS A 779 -42.75 29.35 37.96
C LYS A 779 -42.13 29.75 39.30
N ASP A 780 -41.51 28.79 39.99
CA ASP A 780 -40.85 29.02 41.28
C ASP A 780 -39.60 29.89 41.12
N LEU A 781 -38.86 29.71 40.02
CA LEU A 781 -37.64 30.46 39.75
C LEU A 781 -37.91 31.92 39.34
N ILE A 782 -39.04 32.20 38.68
CA ILE A 782 -39.45 33.58 38.36
C ILE A 782 -39.99 34.31 39.59
N ALA A 783 -40.65 33.58 40.50
CA ALA A 783 -41.22 34.17 41.70
C ALA A 783 -40.16 34.77 42.64
N ASP A 784 -38.89 34.35 42.53
CA ASP A 784 -37.75 34.95 43.23
C ASP A 784 -37.16 36.14 42.45
N PRO A 785 -37.44 37.41 42.85
CA PRO A 785 -36.98 38.59 42.15
C PRO A 785 -35.45 38.77 42.24
N THR A 786 -34.82 38.14 43.23
CA THR A 786 -33.37 38.18 43.44
C THR A 786 -32.63 37.07 42.70
N GLY A 787 -33.38 36.16 42.08
CA GLY A 787 -32.87 34.97 41.41
C GLY A 787 -31.99 35.28 40.21
N GLU A 788 -31.03 34.39 39.96
CA GLU A 788 -30.10 34.54 38.84
C GLU A 788 -30.81 34.41 37.49
N LEU A 789 -31.88 33.61 37.40
CA LEU A 789 -32.69 33.49 36.18
C LEU A 789 -33.34 34.83 35.79
N VAL A 790 -33.99 35.52 36.74
CA VAL A 790 -34.65 36.81 36.52
C VAL A 790 -33.63 37.87 36.10
N ARG A 791 -32.43 37.87 36.70
CA ARG A 791 -31.32 38.73 36.27
C ARG A 791 -30.87 38.46 34.84
N GLN A 792 -30.79 37.18 34.44
CA GLN A 792 -30.44 36.80 33.07
C GLN A 792 -31.53 37.20 32.07
N MET A 793 -32.81 37.07 32.44
CA MET A 793 -33.94 37.53 31.63
C MET A 793 -33.94 39.05 31.46
N ALA A 794 -33.74 39.81 32.54
CA ALA A 794 -33.64 41.26 32.49
C ALA A 794 -32.45 41.72 31.61
N ALA A 795 -31.30 41.07 31.75
CA ALA A 795 -30.14 41.34 30.88
C ALA A 795 -30.42 41.01 29.41
N HIS A 796 -31.20 39.96 29.13
CA HIS A 796 -31.58 39.59 27.76
C HIS A 796 -32.56 40.58 27.14
N ILE A 797 -33.58 41.04 27.88
CA ILE A 797 -34.53 42.05 27.41
C ILE A 797 -33.80 43.36 27.08
N ILE A 798 -32.90 43.81 27.97
CA ILE A 798 -32.06 45.00 27.70
C ILE A 798 -31.23 44.84 26.42
N SER A 799 -30.72 43.63 26.14
CA SER A 799 -29.97 43.37 24.91
C SER A 799 -30.85 43.32 23.65
N LEU A 800 -32.11 42.87 23.76
CA LEU A 800 -33.08 42.85 22.66
C LEU A 800 -33.54 44.25 22.29
N ASP A 801 -33.79 45.10 23.30
CA ASP A 801 -34.19 46.51 23.11
C ASP A 801 -33.07 47.36 22.46
N GLN A 802 -31.81 46.96 22.61
CA GLN A 802 -30.68 47.61 21.92
C GLN A 802 -30.60 47.26 20.42
N VAL A 803 -31.21 46.15 20.00
CA VAL A 803 -31.19 45.68 18.59
C VAL A 803 -32.43 46.15 17.82
N ASN A 804 -33.56 46.34 18.50
CA ASN A 804 -34.80 46.87 17.93
C ASN A 804 -35.19 48.19 18.62
N PRO A 805 -34.76 49.38 18.14
CA PRO A 805 -35.37 50.62 18.60
C PRO A 805 -36.86 50.67 18.17
N PRO A 806 -37.75 51.32 18.94
CA PRO A 806 -39.15 51.48 18.56
C PRO A 806 -39.24 52.23 17.22
N GLN A 807 -39.89 51.62 16.23
CA GLN A 807 -40.21 52.30 14.97
C GLN A 807 -41.27 53.37 15.26
N GLU A 808 -40.89 54.65 15.15
CA GLU A 808 -41.85 55.73 14.97
C GLU A 808 -42.40 55.65 13.54
N ASP A 809 -43.71 55.42 13.43
CA ASP A 809 -44.46 55.49 12.20
C ASP A 809 -44.43 56.93 11.65
N ASN A 810 -43.87 57.12 10.46
CA ASN A 810 -44.11 58.30 9.63
C ASN A 810 -44.48 57.86 8.21
N PRO A 811 -45.59 58.35 7.62
CA PRO A 811 -46.03 57.93 6.30
C PRO A 811 -45.64 58.98 5.26
N ILE A 812 -44.59 58.78 4.45
CA ILE A 812 -44.39 59.60 3.24
C ILE A 812 -43.87 58.78 2.04
N ALA A 813 -44.79 58.67 1.08
CA ALA A 813 -44.67 58.73 -0.38
C ALA A 813 -43.70 57.83 -1.17
N ARG A 814 -44.32 57.22 -2.17
CA ARG A 814 -43.79 56.46 -3.32
C ARG A 814 -42.85 57.31 -4.17
N GLU A 815 -41.82 56.68 -4.73
CA GLU A 815 -41.50 56.83 -6.15
C GLU A 815 -40.80 55.58 -6.72
N THR A 816 -41.30 55.19 -7.90
CA THR A 816 -40.98 54.04 -8.75
C THR A 816 -39.60 54.10 -9.39
N SER A 817 -38.96 52.94 -9.58
CA SER A 817 -38.12 52.68 -10.76
C SER A 817 -38.01 51.19 -11.06
N GLN A 818 -37.82 50.89 -12.34
CA GLN A 818 -38.32 49.73 -13.06
C GLN A 818 -37.37 48.53 -13.05
N LEU A 819 -37.95 47.36 -13.33
CA LEU A 819 -37.25 46.17 -13.81
C LEU A 819 -36.32 46.50 -14.98
N ASN A 820 -35.13 45.90 -14.99
CA ASN A 820 -34.59 45.29 -16.19
C ASN A 820 -33.90 43.97 -15.83
N GLN A 821 -34.34 42.93 -16.54
CA GLN A 821 -33.71 41.62 -16.63
C GLN A 821 -32.36 41.77 -17.35
N ILE A 822 -31.34 41.04 -16.89
CA ILE A 822 -30.13 40.80 -17.70
C ILE A 822 -29.99 39.29 -17.83
N GLU A 823 -30.07 38.85 -19.08
CA GLU A 823 -29.80 37.50 -19.57
C GLU A 823 -28.36 37.08 -19.22
N VAL A 824 -28.22 35.84 -18.76
CA VAL A 824 -26.92 35.18 -18.63
C VAL A 824 -26.64 34.45 -19.95
N THR A 825 -25.71 34.98 -20.74
CA THR A 825 -25.18 34.32 -21.93
C THR A 825 -24.12 33.30 -21.52
N GLU A 826 -24.35 32.02 -21.82
CA GLU A 826 -23.32 30.97 -21.76
C GLU A 826 -22.37 31.11 -22.96
N GLU A 827 -21.10 31.40 -22.71
CA GLU A 827 -20.03 31.20 -23.70
C GLU A 827 -19.65 29.71 -23.77
N LYS A 828 -20.03 29.05 -24.86
CA LYS A 828 -19.44 27.79 -25.32
C LYS A 828 -18.07 28.09 -25.94
N LEU A 829 -17.01 27.50 -25.39
CA LEU A 829 -15.72 27.40 -26.07
C LEU A 829 -15.73 26.18 -26.99
N GLU A 830 -15.78 26.44 -28.30
CA GLU A 830 -15.47 25.46 -29.35
C GLU A 830 -13.95 25.25 -29.45
N GLY A 831 -13.53 23.98 -29.49
CA GLY A 831 -12.15 23.61 -29.83
C GLY A 831 -12.00 23.46 -31.36
N PRO A 832 -10.84 23.77 -31.96
CA PRO A 832 -10.65 23.58 -33.38
C PRO A 832 -10.40 22.11 -33.72
N SER A 833 -11.26 21.59 -34.60
CA SER A 833 -11.05 20.37 -35.38
C SER A 833 -9.98 20.61 -36.45
N GLY A 834 -8.85 19.93 -36.33
CA GLY A 834 -7.83 19.84 -37.38
C GLY A 834 -7.72 18.40 -37.90
N THR A 835 -8.35 18.13 -39.03
CA THR A 835 -8.13 16.92 -39.83
C THR A 835 -6.84 17.05 -40.63
N GLY A 836 -5.87 16.17 -40.35
CA GLY A 836 -4.69 15.96 -41.17
C GLY A 836 -4.33 14.48 -41.18
N ARG A 837 -4.55 13.82 -42.33
CA ARG A 837 -4.26 12.41 -42.60
C ARG A 837 -3.14 12.37 -43.64
N PHE A 838 -1.95 11.85 -43.33
CA PHE A 838 -1.29 10.73 -44.02
C PHE A 838 0.21 10.59 -43.72
N SER A 839 0.61 9.33 -43.62
CA SER A 839 1.89 8.71 -44.00
C SER A 839 3.14 8.88 -43.12
N GLY A 840 3.66 7.73 -42.68
CA GLY A 840 4.97 7.58 -42.06
C GLY A 840 5.06 6.36 -41.14
N LYS A 841 4.70 5.16 -41.63
CA LYS A 841 5.00 3.91 -40.91
C LYS A 841 6.46 3.55 -41.17
N THR A 842 7.31 3.72 -40.17
CA THR A 842 8.72 3.32 -40.21
C THR A 842 9.04 2.43 -39.00
N GLN A 843 9.32 1.15 -39.29
CA GLN A 843 10.15 0.14 -38.61
C GLN A 843 10.48 0.14 -37.08
N GLU A 844 9.88 0.95 -36.20
CA GLU A 844 10.17 0.94 -34.74
C GLU A 844 9.11 0.23 -33.86
N GLU A 845 8.07 -0.39 -34.42
CA GLU A 845 6.96 -0.98 -33.66
C GLU A 845 7.30 -2.25 -32.84
N VAL A 846 8.45 -2.89 -33.05
CA VAL A 846 8.79 -4.15 -32.34
C VAL A 846 9.39 -3.90 -30.94
N SER A 847 9.91 -2.70 -30.66
CA SER A 847 10.49 -2.33 -29.34
C SER A 847 9.48 -1.64 -28.40
N GLU A 848 8.40 -1.06 -28.93
CA GLU A 848 7.39 -0.33 -28.15
C GLU A 848 6.30 -1.21 -27.52
N THR A 849 6.03 -2.38 -28.08
CA THR A 849 4.93 -3.26 -27.63
C THR A 849 5.11 -3.81 -26.20
N GLY A 850 6.36 -4.03 -25.77
CA GLY A 850 6.69 -4.45 -24.41
C GLY A 850 6.67 -3.31 -23.39
N ARG A 851 7.00 -2.07 -23.80
CA ARG A 851 6.99 -0.89 -22.92
C ARG A 851 5.58 -0.39 -22.63
N ALA A 852 4.69 -0.40 -23.62
CA ALA A 852 3.28 -0.05 -23.44
C ALA A 852 2.53 -1.03 -22.50
N TYR A 853 2.94 -2.30 -22.48
CA TYR A 853 2.32 -3.37 -21.66
C TYR A 853 2.39 -3.11 -20.15
N TYR A 854 3.54 -2.61 -19.67
CA TYR A 854 3.80 -2.40 -18.24
C TYR A 854 3.44 -0.98 -17.76
N ILE A 855 3.79 0.04 -18.57
CA ILE A 855 3.75 1.45 -18.12
C ILE A 855 2.32 1.90 -17.81
N SER A 856 1.34 1.45 -18.59
CA SER A 856 -0.09 1.75 -18.38
C SER A 856 -0.56 1.30 -16.99
N THR A 857 -0.34 0.02 -16.66
CA THR A 857 -0.74 -0.56 -15.38
C THR A 857 0.03 0.06 -14.20
N ALA A 858 1.34 0.23 -14.33
CA ALA A 858 2.17 0.80 -13.27
C ALA A 858 1.77 2.25 -12.94
N ARG A 859 1.48 3.08 -13.97
CA ARG A 859 1.02 4.46 -13.78
C ARG A 859 -0.35 4.51 -13.11
N GLU A 860 -1.29 3.64 -13.51
CA GLU A 860 -2.61 3.59 -12.89
C GLU A 860 -2.53 3.13 -11.42
N LEU A 861 -1.71 2.12 -11.10
CA LEU A 861 -1.48 1.70 -9.72
C LEU A 861 -0.84 2.82 -8.89
N ALA A 862 0.15 3.53 -9.41
CA ALA A 862 0.77 4.66 -8.74
C ALA A 862 -0.25 5.80 -8.47
N ARG A 863 -1.07 6.15 -9.47
CA ARG A 863 -2.17 7.10 -9.34
C ARG A 863 -3.15 6.69 -8.24
N MET A 864 -3.51 5.41 -8.17
CA MET A 864 -4.40 4.88 -7.13
C MET A 864 -3.80 4.96 -5.73
N VAL A 865 -2.48 4.79 -5.56
CA VAL A 865 -1.82 4.97 -4.25
C VAL A 865 -2.06 6.38 -3.71
N GLY A 866 -1.92 7.40 -4.57
CA GLY A 866 -2.18 8.79 -4.22
C GLY A 866 -3.63 9.03 -3.80
N ILE A 867 -4.58 8.51 -4.59
CA ILE A 867 -6.02 8.69 -4.37
C ILE A 867 -6.49 7.97 -3.09
N ARG A 868 -6.02 6.74 -2.84
CA ARG A 868 -6.52 5.91 -1.73
C ARG A 868 -5.92 6.25 -0.37
N LYS A 869 -4.90 7.12 -0.33
CA LYS A 869 -4.36 7.64 0.93
C LYS A 869 -5.32 8.64 1.61
N ALA A 870 -6.01 9.48 0.83
CA ALA A 870 -6.86 10.54 1.36
C ALA A 870 -8.08 10.03 2.16
N PRO A 871 -8.81 8.97 1.71
CA PRO A 871 -9.93 8.41 2.46
C PRO A 871 -9.58 7.95 3.88
N ILE A 872 -8.36 7.44 4.11
CA ILE A 872 -7.90 7.06 5.47
C ILE A 872 -7.94 8.28 6.38
N LEU A 873 -7.41 9.41 5.91
CA LEU A 873 -7.29 10.64 6.70
C LEU A 873 -8.64 11.30 6.91
N HIS A 874 -9.47 11.30 5.87
CA HIS A 874 -10.83 11.79 5.94
C HIS A 874 -11.63 11.03 7.00
N HIS A 875 -11.73 9.69 6.87
CA HIS A 875 -12.45 8.84 7.82
C HIS A 875 -11.93 9.01 9.25
N PHE A 876 -10.61 9.10 9.40
CA PHE A 876 -9.98 9.31 10.70
C PHE A 876 -10.32 10.66 11.32
N SER A 877 -10.19 11.75 10.54
CA SER A 877 -10.52 13.12 10.97
C SER A 877 -11.99 13.23 11.38
N GLU A 878 -12.89 12.72 10.54
CA GLU A 878 -14.33 12.67 10.77
C GLU A 878 -14.67 11.89 12.06
N SER A 879 -14.06 10.72 12.24
CA SER A 879 -14.25 9.88 13.43
C SER A 879 -13.80 10.56 14.71
N ILE A 880 -12.67 11.27 14.72
CA ILE A 880 -12.21 12.00 15.92
C ILE A 880 -13.16 13.13 16.26
N THR A 881 -13.57 13.92 15.26
CA THR A 881 -14.49 15.04 15.50
C THR A 881 -15.84 14.59 16.04
N GLY A 882 -16.29 13.41 15.65
CA GLY A 882 -17.53 12.78 16.13
C GLY A 882 -17.35 11.77 17.24
N ALA A 883 -16.18 11.65 17.89
CA ALA A 883 -15.87 10.53 18.77
C ALA A 883 -16.86 10.40 19.95
N ALA A 884 -17.25 11.52 20.56
CA ALA A 884 -18.25 11.53 21.63
C ALA A 884 -19.62 11.03 21.13
N THR A 885 -20.03 11.44 19.93
CA THR A 885 -21.26 10.96 19.28
C THR A 885 -21.16 9.46 18.97
N ILE A 886 -20.09 9.00 18.33
CA ILE A 886 -19.90 7.59 17.97
C ILE A 886 -19.99 6.69 19.22
N ARG A 887 -19.36 7.09 20.33
CA ARG A 887 -19.44 6.39 21.62
C ARG A 887 -20.85 6.41 22.22
N CYS A 888 -21.52 7.56 22.16
CA CYS A 888 -22.88 7.71 22.70
C CYS A 888 -23.88 6.77 22.02
N PHE A 889 -23.77 6.60 20.69
CA PHE A 889 -24.62 5.70 19.90
C PHE A 889 -24.09 4.25 19.83
N ASN A 890 -22.99 3.92 20.52
CA ASN A 890 -22.35 2.60 20.55
C ASN A 890 -22.03 2.04 19.14
N GLN A 891 -21.45 2.89 18.27
CA GLN A 891 -21.12 2.57 16.87
C GLN A 891 -19.62 2.40 16.60
N GLU A 892 -18.78 2.27 17.63
CA GLU A 892 -17.31 2.19 17.53
C GLU A 892 -16.86 1.03 16.63
N GLU A 893 -17.49 -0.15 16.75
CA GLU A 893 -17.13 -1.33 15.96
C GLU A 893 -17.40 -1.13 14.47
N ARG A 894 -18.53 -0.51 14.10
CA ARG A 894 -18.86 -0.18 12.70
C ARG A 894 -17.80 0.73 12.09
N PHE A 895 -17.42 1.77 12.82
CA PHE A 895 -16.40 2.73 12.40
C PHE A 895 -15.01 2.09 12.32
N LEU A 896 -14.68 1.17 13.22
CA LEU A 896 -13.47 0.36 13.19
C LEU A 896 -13.43 -0.57 11.98
N MET A 897 -14.51 -1.30 11.69
CA MET A 897 -14.59 -2.17 10.51
C MET A 897 -14.46 -1.38 9.21
N ARG A 898 -15.06 -0.19 9.14
CA ARG A 898 -14.88 0.71 7.99
C ARG A 898 -13.42 1.15 7.85
N SER A 899 -12.76 1.50 8.96
CA SER A 899 -11.35 1.89 8.98
C SER A 899 -10.43 0.75 8.51
N LEU A 900 -10.68 -0.48 8.97
CA LEU A 900 -9.96 -1.68 8.54
C LEU A 900 -10.04 -1.87 7.02
N ASN A 901 -11.25 -1.80 6.44
CA ASN A 901 -11.46 -1.95 5.01
C ASN A 901 -10.73 -0.86 4.19
N ILE A 902 -10.77 0.40 4.63
CA ILE A 902 -10.09 1.50 3.94
C ILE A 902 -8.55 1.32 4.00
N ILE A 903 -8.02 0.85 5.13
CA ILE A 903 -6.59 0.55 5.28
C ILE A 903 -6.19 -0.65 4.40
N ASP A 904 -7.04 -1.68 4.31
CA ASP A 904 -6.81 -2.85 3.47
C ASP A 904 -6.84 -2.50 1.98
N ASP A 905 -7.77 -1.66 1.53
CA ASP A 905 -7.83 -1.18 0.14
C ASP A 905 -6.58 -0.36 -0.24
N TYR A 906 -6.08 0.45 0.68
CA TYR A 906 -4.81 1.15 0.47
C TYR A 906 -3.63 0.16 0.41
N SER A 907 -3.57 -0.78 1.35
CA SER A 907 -2.50 -1.77 1.46
C SER A 907 -2.46 -2.69 0.24
N ARG A 908 -3.63 -3.01 -0.30
CA ARG A 908 -3.84 -3.75 -1.56
C ARG A 908 -3.10 -3.13 -2.72
N ILE A 909 -3.29 -1.83 -2.95
CA ILE A 909 -2.69 -1.14 -4.09
C ILE A 909 -1.18 -0.99 -3.89
N VAL A 910 -0.74 -0.65 -2.66
CA VAL A 910 0.69 -0.53 -2.37
C VAL A 910 1.40 -1.87 -2.59
N PHE A 911 0.82 -2.99 -2.15
CA PHE A 911 1.39 -4.32 -2.35
C PHE A 911 1.59 -4.65 -3.84
N HIS A 912 0.58 -4.43 -4.68
CA HIS A 912 0.64 -4.72 -6.11
C HIS A 912 1.56 -3.72 -6.85
N ASN A 913 1.57 -2.44 -6.45
CA ASN A 913 2.47 -1.44 -7.01
C ASN A 913 3.94 -1.78 -6.70
N SER A 914 4.24 -2.19 -5.47
CA SER A 914 5.59 -2.64 -5.09
C SER A 914 6.02 -3.88 -5.88
N GLY A 915 5.14 -4.87 -6.05
CA GLY A 915 5.45 -6.06 -6.86
C GLY A 915 5.65 -5.74 -8.34
N THR A 916 4.92 -4.75 -8.87
CA THR A 916 5.02 -4.29 -10.25
C THR A 916 6.41 -3.75 -10.55
N MET A 917 6.97 -2.92 -9.66
CA MET A 917 8.32 -2.39 -9.84
C MET A 917 9.39 -3.49 -9.92
N GLU A 918 9.32 -4.49 -9.04
CA GLU A 918 10.30 -5.58 -9.03
C GLU A 918 10.18 -6.52 -10.23
N TRP A 919 8.97 -6.71 -10.75
CA TRP A 919 8.71 -7.51 -11.95
C TRP A 919 9.48 -7.02 -13.18
N LEU A 920 9.55 -5.69 -13.37
CA LEU A 920 10.26 -5.08 -14.49
C LEU A 920 11.76 -5.21 -14.31
N CYS A 921 12.24 -4.90 -13.10
CA CYS A 921 13.67 -4.93 -12.79
C CYS A 921 14.28 -6.33 -13.00
N ILE A 922 13.59 -7.40 -12.60
CA ILE A 922 14.08 -8.78 -12.80
C ILE A 922 14.30 -9.09 -14.28
N ARG A 923 13.37 -8.68 -15.15
CA ARG A 923 13.46 -8.98 -16.60
C ARG A 923 14.57 -8.20 -17.27
N ILE A 924 14.71 -6.92 -16.93
CA ILE A 924 15.78 -6.08 -17.47
C ILE A 924 17.14 -6.60 -17.03
N ASN A 925 17.31 -6.92 -15.74
CA ASN A 925 18.58 -7.44 -15.24
C ASN A 925 18.90 -8.83 -15.82
N PHE A 926 17.90 -9.70 -15.99
CA PHE A 926 18.11 -11.01 -16.62
C PHE A 926 18.56 -10.88 -18.08
N LEU A 927 17.91 -10.02 -18.87
CA LEU A 927 18.33 -9.73 -20.25
C LEU A 927 19.77 -9.16 -20.29
N PHE A 928 20.10 -8.28 -19.36
CA PHE A 928 21.45 -7.74 -19.23
C PHE A 928 22.47 -8.84 -18.92
N ASN A 929 22.18 -9.71 -17.94
CA ASN A 929 23.04 -10.83 -17.57
C ASN A 929 23.25 -11.79 -18.76
N CYS A 930 22.21 -12.06 -19.56
CA CYS A 930 22.34 -12.87 -20.77
C CYS A 930 23.23 -12.21 -21.81
N GLY A 931 23.06 -10.90 -22.05
CA GLY A 931 23.93 -10.15 -22.96
C GLY A 931 25.39 -10.16 -22.50
N PHE A 932 25.62 -9.94 -21.22
CA PHE A 932 26.96 -10.00 -20.61
C PHE A 932 27.59 -11.40 -20.74
N PHE A 933 26.81 -12.46 -20.52
CA PHE A 933 27.29 -13.84 -20.71
C PHE A 933 27.69 -14.13 -22.16
N LEU A 934 26.92 -13.64 -23.14
CA LEU A 934 27.28 -13.75 -24.55
C LEU A 934 28.58 -13.02 -24.87
N VAL A 935 28.79 -11.83 -24.31
CA VAL A 935 30.05 -11.08 -24.47
C VAL A 935 31.23 -11.82 -23.86
N LEU A 936 31.07 -12.44 -22.68
CA LEU A 936 32.13 -13.28 -22.09
C LEU A 936 32.47 -14.47 -22.98
N ILE A 937 31.47 -15.14 -23.57
CA ILE A 937 31.70 -16.24 -24.52
C ILE A 937 32.45 -15.72 -25.76
N ILE A 938 32.06 -14.59 -26.32
CA ILE A 938 32.74 -13.99 -27.48
C ILE A 938 34.20 -13.68 -27.13
N LEU A 939 34.47 -13.11 -25.95
CA LEU A 939 35.82 -12.81 -25.49
C LEU A 939 36.71 -14.06 -25.36
N ILE A 940 36.14 -15.19 -24.93
CA ILE A 940 36.88 -16.47 -24.87
C ILE A 940 37.20 -17.02 -26.27
N ASN A 941 36.36 -16.73 -27.27
CA ASN A 941 36.53 -17.21 -28.65
C ASN A 941 37.34 -16.28 -29.56
N LEU A 942 37.67 -15.07 -29.12
CA LEU A 942 38.42 -14.10 -29.93
C LEU A 942 39.93 -14.41 -29.95
N PRO A 943 40.61 -14.30 -31.11
CA PRO A 943 42.05 -14.47 -31.18
C PRO A 943 42.75 -13.33 -30.41
N LYS A 944 43.70 -13.70 -29.54
CA LYS A 944 44.38 -12.81 -28.58
C LYS A 944 45.08 -11.57 -29.18
N SER A 945 45.26 -11.52 -30.50
CA SER A 945 46.00 -10.46 -31.20
C SER A 945 45.18 -9.22 -31.56
N THR A 946 43.86 -9.20 -31.32
CA THR A 946 43.00 -8.12 -31.87
C THR A 946 42.44 -7.12 -30.84
N ILE A 947 42.29 -7.47 -29.55
CA ILE A 947 41.66 -6.59 -28.54
C ILE A 947 42.27 -6.82 -27.15
N ASP A 948 42.63 -5.74 -26.43
CA ASP A 948 42.95 -5.79 -25.00
C ASP A 948 41.70 -6.17 -24.19
N PRO A 949 41.65 -7.37 -23.56
CA PRO A 949 40.42 -7.87 -22.94
C PRO A 949 39.95 -7.05 -21.74
N SER A 950 40.86 -6.26 -21.18
CA SER A 950 40.63 -5.34 -20.06
C SER A 950 39.71 -4.16 -20.43
N GLU A 951 39.83 -3.62 -21.64
CA GLU A 951 39.03 -2.46 -22.07
C GLU A 951 37.56 -2.84 -22.34
N LEU A 952 37.33 -4.01 -22.93
CA LEU A 952 36.00 -4.52 -23.25
C LEU A 952 35.23 -4.90 -21.97
N LEU A 953 35.92 -5.54 -21.01
CA LEU A 953 35.36 -5.86 -19.69
C LEU A 953 35.02 -4.60 -18.88
N LEU A 954 35.88 -3.56 -18.95
CA LEU A 954 35.64 -2.25 -18.32
C LEU A 954 34.41 -1.56 -18.90
N SER A 955 34.29 -1.51 -20.22
CA SER A 955 33.17 -0.85 -20.90
C SER A 955 31.82 -1.48 -20.52
N HIS A 956 31.77 -2.80 -20.39
CA HIS A 956 30.54 -3.54 -20.11
C HIS A 956 30.14 -3.50 -18.63
N ILE A 957 31.12 -3.54 -17.70
CA ILE A 957 30.89 -3.31 -16.26
C ILE A 957 30.40 -1.86 -16.01
N PHE A 958 30.93 -0.89 -16.76
CA PHE A 958 30.42 0.48 -16.75
C PHE A 958 28.97 0.53 -17.26
N TYR A 959 28.64 -0.17 -18.34
CA TYR A 959 27.30 -0.18 -18.94
C TYR A 959 26.23 -0.83 -18.03
N GLU A 960 26.58 -1.90 -17.30
CA GLU A 960 25.72 -2.61 -16.35
C GLU A 960 25.19 -1.71 -15.23
N LYS A 961 26.08 -0.94 -14.62
CA LYS A 961 25.75 -0.06 -13.49
C LYS A 961 25.31 1.34 -13.89
N LEU A 962 25.48 1.75 -15.16
CA LEU A 962 24.84 2.95 -15.71
C LEU A 962 23.39 2.71 -16.14
N CYS A 963 23.03 1.50 -16.60
CA CYS A 963 21.65 1.19 -17.00
C CYS A 963 20.66 1.14 -15.83
N THR A 964 21.09 0.68 -14.65
CA THR A 964 20.25 0.63 -13.43
C THR A 964 19.74 2.03 -13.01
N PRO A 965 20.59 3.08 -12.93
CA PRO A 965 20.13 4.44 -12.67
C PRO A 965 19.37 5.06 -13.85
N ILE A 966 19.66 4.73 -15.12
CA ILE A 966 18.89 5.23 -16.28
C ILE A 966 17.44 4.68 -16.27
N CYS A 967 17.26 3.43 -15.86
CA CYS A 967 15.93 2.84 -15.67
C CYS A 967 15.16 3.54 -14.53
N ASN A 968 15.86 3.92 -13.45
CA ASN A 968 15.31 4.70 -12.33
C ASN A 968 15.12 6.20 -12.64
N GLN A 969 15.91 6.80 -13.54
CA GLN A 969 15.76 8.20 -13.98
C GLN A 969 14.62 8.36 -15.01
N LYS A 970 14.44 7.40 -15.92
CA LYS A 970 13.26 7.38 -16.81
C LYS A 970 11.97 7.14 -16.01
N TYR A 971 12.04 6.40 -14.90
CA TYR A 971 10.96 6.24 -13.95
C TYR A 971 10.57 7.54 -13.22
N LEU A 972 11.54 8.39 -12.87
CA LEU A 972 11.30 9.74 -12.34
C LEU A 972 10.57 10.66 -13.33
N LYS A 973 10.92 10.58 -14.62
CA LYS A 973 10.23 11.32 -15.69
C LYS A 973 8.83 10.80 -16.02
N LEU A 974 8.49 9.57 -15.62
CA LEU A 974 7.17 8.96 -15.85
C LEU A 974 6.19 9.16 -14.68
N ASN A 975 6.72 9.47 -13.48
CA ASN A 975 5.96 9.78 -12.27
C ASN A 975 5.84 11.28 -11.96
N LYS A 976 6.61 12.14 -12.64
CA LYS A 976 6.27 13.55 -12.84
C LYS A 976 5.30 13.65 -14.00
#